data_AF-A0A8X6NMG6-F1
#
_entry.id   AF-A0A8X6NMG6-F1
#
_cell.length_a   1.000
_cell.length_b   1.000
_cell.length_c   1.000
_cell.angle_alpha   90.00
_cell.angle_beta   90.00
_cell.angle_gamma   90.00
#
_symmetry.space_group_name_H-M   'P 1'
#
loop_
_entity.id
_entity.type
_entity.pdbx_description
1 polymer ?
#
loop_
_entity_poly.entity_id
_entity_poly.type
_entity_poly.pdbx_seq_one_letter_code
_entity_poly.pdbx_strand_id
1 'polypeptide(L)'
;MDSSEETEVSSVAVSENNSLIVNSEDLKETPAMKSTKVSMDQSSENKTADKVLSSDHPLMIKYQKDLKERLLSLLRETDEHIVDLKRTITGQENENKHFAERGYELQKELKIQEDKLKNIHEKYENKIKFKNELQEKCEQIRENFKNTEETWHDEIKRDKDLQTKLEDAAFEIVQLTSLRMETYTDAKSLKRAVEKTTKDKENLEIEKLRQDLLISRLENDKFNLEDKINLYKTQWSIKKEEATDLRKQLNAANSEMEIVQHEKQQIVHQWKQSLASLEKQDRVLSEIRDSVRKYEDDASTLNMDIFASKKSVRKELERNEQLLIQLQFRESDIARVEKELQEILERQNDLEENISVLDKTVEITEQELKILNENKTTVERKLDAKDRELRKAYGYQKSLEKKHMDMLHDKMTITKASKYTEKLIKDIRNFIRLNEDKGSKKENERGKLLLKLDNLRTYMNNMENTFNDLYKERKERQILLDKSEANVLKTREKLDSKHGEVRELESELQEMISAAGGQEVTPFERELASLRKEITIVEQVKRNMEQEYLRCQQELFSLSKQSSVKSDENEFFQKKIAIAEGKKVQLEADISKEEKDIKDIENRIQSIRTEIANVNKILHERNEIQESALQLIAVSKSDYIKVLKDAEMNYLQKQNELKFLRRKKGKHFKKLLENQRYIVYWEGKVQLADETRKILKSESHLKEFFNIKSEIRRLQVKQEQIKKEQGNFVQEMRRAVYTHTSLYIEADKQALFGKRRKTPEYIQKKIKHTQRKIRENKKAVIGLSFKQKKAKLLQKVLEATYIRAIRNELRRPDEIEKLQAELRAIQVIARATINEYPQSDKVLNKILDYIVVSKQI
;
A
#
# COMPACT_ATOMS: atom_id res chain seq x y z
N MET A 1 -58.28 -65.66 5.25
CA MET A 1 -57.31 -64.55 5.38
C MET A 1 -57.03 -64.03 3.98
N ASP A 2 -57.97 -63.38 3.30
CA ASP A 2 -58.92 -62.29 3.68
C ASP A 2 -58.32 -60.93 3.30
N SER A 3 -59.06 -60.00 2.68
CA SER A 3 -60.41 -60.11 2.11
C SER A 3 -60.71 -58.89 1.21
N SER A 4 -61.56 -59.11 0.21
CA SER A 4 -62.78 -58.32 -0.07
C SER A 4 -62.66 -56.80 -0.25
N GLU A 5 -62.88 -56.27 -1.46
CA GLU A 5 -64.22 -55.93 -2.04
C GLU A 5 -64.65 -54.50 -1.60
N GLU A 6 -65.61 -53.80 -2.19
CA GLU A 6 -66.83 -54.20 -2.93
C GLU A 6 -67.03 -53.18 -4.10
N THR A 7 -67.22 -53.60 -5.36
CA THR A 7 -68.52 -53.64 -6.12
C THR A 7 -69.06 -52.27 -6.62
N GLU A 8 -69.86 -52.09 -7.68
CA GLU A 8 -70.48 -52.88 -8.77
C GLU A 8 -71.22 -51.88 -9.74
N VAL A 9 -71.81 -52.18 -10.91
CA VAL A 9 -71.54 -53.14 -12.02
C VAL A 9 -72.45 -52.80 -13.24
N SER A 10 -72.33 -53.61 -14.30
CA SER A 10 -73.33 -53.87 -15.35
C SER A 10 -73.46 -52.90 -16.55
N SER A 11 -73.77 -53.37 -17.76
CA SER A 11 -74.00 -54.77 -18.21
C SER A 11 -73.69 -54.94 -19.71
N VAL A 12 -73.28 -56.14 -20.11
CA VAL A 12 -73.12 -56.57 -21.51
C VAL A 12 -74.15 -57.66 -21.83
N ALA A 13 -74.79 -57.53 -23.01
CA ALA A 13 -75.59 -58.52 -23.73
C ALA A 13 -76.84 -59.12 -23.04
N VAL A 14 -77.86 -59.38 -23.87
CA VAL A 14 -78.57 -60.67 -23.96
C VAL A 14 -79.33 -60.68 -25.29
N SER A 15 -79.43 -61.86 -25.91
CA SER A 15 -80.21 -62.13 -27.13
C SER A 15 -81.44 -62.99 -26.82
N GLU A 16 -82.25 -63.27 -27.85
CA GLU A 16 -83.30 -64.31 -27.91
C GLU A 16 -84.76 -63.96 -27.52
N ASN A 17 -85.57 -63.87 -28.58
CA ASN A 17 -86.74 -64.73 -28.88
C ASN A 17 -88.13 -64.55 -28.21
N ASN A 18 -89.14 -64.76 -29.08
CA ASN A 18 -90.56 -65.10 -28.85
C ASN A 18 -91.49 -63.98 -28.30
N SER A 19 -92.79 -63.92 -28.65
CA SER A 19 -93.69 -64.83 -29.42
C SER A 19 -94.68 -64.02 -30.29
N LEU A 20 -94.77 -64.22 -31.61
CA LEU A 20 -95.67 -65.13 -32.35
C LEU A 20 -97.18 -64.79 -32.37
N ILE A 21 -97.73 -64.64 -33.59
CA ILE A 21 -98.93 -65.30 -34.20
C ILE A 21 -99.04 -64.73 -35.64
N VAL A 22 -98.76 -65.45 -36.76
CA VAL A 22 -99.40 -66.66 -37.35
C VAL A 22 -100.75 -66.28 -38.02
N ASN A 23 -101.00 -66.45 -39.33
CA ASN A 23 -100.84 -67.59 -40.28
C ASN A 23 -100.75 -67.08 -41.76
N SER A 24 -100.55 -67.85 -42.86
CA SER A 24 -100.32 -69.29 -43.14
C SER A 24 -99.74 -69.52 -44.57
N GLU A 25 -99.16 -70.72 -44.82
CA GLU A 25 -99.18 -71.53 -46.09
C GLU A 25 -98.56 -70.98 -47.43
N ASP A 26 -97.89 -71.77 -48.30
CA ASP A 26 -97.25 -73.09 -48.11
C ASP A 26 -96.21 -73.49 -49.22
N LEU A 27 -95.47 -74.57 -48.93
CA LEU A 27 -94.79 -75.62 -49.77
C LEU A 27 -94.93 -75.65 -51.33
N LYS A 28 -94.09 -76.34 -52.16
CA LYS A 28 -92.66 -76.78 -52.19
C LYS A 28 -92.36 -77.56 -53.51
N GLU A 29 -91.10 -77.61 -53.94
CA GLU A 29 -90.38 -78.72 -54.66
C GLU A 29 -90.84 -79.44 -55.98
N THR A 30 -90.17 -79.09 -57.10
CA THR A 30 -89.54 -80.02 -58.10
C THR A 30 -90.44 -80.83 -59.12
N PRO A 31 -89.97 -81.81 -59.97
CA PRO A 31 -90.14 -81.69 -61.43
C PRO A 31 -90.50 -83.02 -62.21
N ALA A 32 -90.17 -83.06 -63.52
CA ALA A 32 -89.91 -84.25 -64.38
C ALA A 32 -91.03 -84.83 -65.30
N MET A 33 -90.88 -84.51 -66.58
CA MET A 33 -91.23 -85.23 -67.82
C MET A 33 -91.87 -86.66 -67.77
N LYS A 34 -92.87 -86.89 -68.64
CA LYS A 34 -92.66 -87.60 -69.94
C LYS A 34 -93.84 -87.51 -70.93
N SER A 35 -93.56 -87.93 -72.17
CA SER A 35 -94.39 -87.90 -73.40
C SER A 35 -95.45 -89.05 -73.45
N THR A 36 -96.30 -89.28 -74.47
CA THR A 36 -96.12 -89.17 -75.94
C THR A 36 -97.42 -89.44 -76.76
N LYS A 37 -97.59 -88.78 -77.93
CA LYS A 37 -98.43 -89.21 -79.11
C LYS A 37 -99.97 -89.32 -78.84
N VAL A 38 -100.88 -89.46 -79.82
CA VAL A 38 -100.85 -89.84 -81.27
C VAL A 38 -101.61 -88.79 -82.15
N SER A 39 -101.48 -88.89 -83.47
CA SER A 39 -102.02 -88.02 -84.54
C SER A 39 -103.31 -88.54 -85.21
N MET A 40 -103.75 -87.82 -86.27
CA MET A 40 -104.39 -88.32 -87.52
C MET A 40 -105.89 -88.01 -87.77
N ASP A 41 -106.12 -86.90 -88.49
CA ASP A 41 -106.73 -86.78 -89.85
C ASP A 41 -108.10 -87.40 -90.25
N GLN A 42 -108.68 -86.82 -91.32
CA GLN A 42 -109.67 -87.35 -92.29
C GLN A 42 -111.16 -87.60 -91.91
N SER A 43 -112.00 -86.66 -92.38
CA SER A 43 -113.19 -86.83 -93.24
C SER A 43 -114.22 -87.98 -93.05
N SER A 44 -115.49 -87.59 -92.86
CA SER A 44 -116.66 -88.08 -93.63
C SER A 44 -117.81 -87.06 -93.50
N GLU A 45 -118.52 -86.60 -94.54
CA GLU A 45 -119.23 -87.22 -95.67
C GLU A 45 -120.66 -87.73 -95.35
N ASN A 46 -121.62 -87.09 -96.04
CA ASN A 46 -122.84 -87.67 -96.61
C ASN A 46 -124.06 -88.11 -95.74
N LYS A 47 -125.12 -87.28 -95.88
CA LYS A 47 -126.48 -87.65 -96.34
C LYS A 47 -127.33 -88.63 -95.51
N THR A 48 -128.49 -88.14 -95.09
CA THR A 48 -129.85 -88.66 -95.44
C THR A 48 -130.89 -87.66 -94.90
N ALA A 49 -132.15 -87.59 -95.33
CA ALA A 49 -132.83 -87.79 -96.62
C ALA A 49 -134.33 -87.44 -96.40
N ASP A 50 -135.14 -87.51 -97.47
CA ASP A 50 -136.63 -87.56 -97.43
C ASP A 50 -137.43 -86.31 -97.02
N LYS A 51 -138.59 -86.02 -97.64
CA LYS A 51 -139.10 -86.47 -98.96
C LYS A 51 -140.13 -85.49 -99.54
N VAL A 52 -139.97 -85.18 -100.82
CA VAL A 52 -140.99 -85.12 -101.89
C VAL A 52 -142.43 -84.69 -101.52
N LEU A 53 -142.89 -83.62 -102.16
CA LEU A 53 -143.98 -83.74 -103.15
C LEU A 53 -143.60 -82.95 -104.42
N SER A 54 -144.11 -83.42 -105.57
CA SER A 54 -143.45 -83.25 -106.88
C SER A 54 -144.09 -82.20 -107.79
N SER A 55 -143.55 -82.11 -109.01
CA SER A 55 -143.81 -81.14 -110.08
C SER A 55 -145.29 -80.84 -110.40
N ASP A 56 -145.48 -79.73 -111.11
CA ASP A 56 -146.68 -79.37 -111.89
C ASP A 56 -147.87 -78.79 -111.10
N HIS A 57 -147.60 -77.78 -110.24
CA HIS A 57 -148.64 -76.82 -109.83
C HIS A 57 -148.24 -75.36 -110.11
N PRO A 58 -149.10 -74.53 -110.77
CA PRO A 58 -148.69 -73.23 -111.36
C PRO A 58 -148.15 -72.13 -110.42
N LEU A 59 -148.22 -72.29 -109.09
CA LEU A 59 -147.77 -71.25 -108.15
C LEU A 59 -146.28 -71.34 -107.80
N MET A 60 -145.65 -72.53 -107.88
CA MET A 60 -144.33 -72.75 -107.25
C MET A 60 -143.15 -72.13 -108.02
N ILE A 61 -143.32 -71.89 -109.33
CA ILE A 61 -142.28 -71.36 -110.23
C ILE A 61 -141.84 -69.93 -109.84
N LYS A 62 -142.73 -69.13 -109.24
CA LYS A 62 -142.36 -67.77 -108.79
C LYS A 62 -141.44 -67.79 -107.57
N TYR A 63 -141.82 -68.54 -106.53
CA TYR A 63 -141.10 -68.56 -105.25
C TYR A 63 -139.65 -69.06 -105.36
N GLN A 64 -139.35 -69.90 -106.35
CA GLN A 64 -138.00 -70.42 -106.60
C GLN A 64 -137.04 -69.40 -107.24
N LYS A 65 -137.54 -68.33 -107.88
CA LYS A 65 -136.68 -67.26 -108.41
C LYS A 65 -136.19 -66.32 -107.30
N ASP A 66 -137.12 -65.80 -106.51
CA ASP A 66 -136.85 -64.77 -105.50
C ASP A 66 -135.84 -65.26 -104.44
N LEU A 67 -135.88 -66.55 -104.09
CA LEU A 67 -134.91 -67.18 -103.19
C LEU A 67 -133.48 -67.19 -103.78
N LYS A 68 -133.34 -67.39 -105.10
CA LYS A 68 -132.03 -67.53 -105.77
C LYS A 68 -131.29 -66.19 -105.87
N GLU A 69 -132.00 -65.09 -106.09
CA GLU A 69 -131.39 -63.75 -106.06
C GLU A 69 -130.92 -63.37 -104.65
N ARG A 70 -131.71 -63.69 -103.61
CA ARG A 70 -131.34 -63.41 -102.22
C ARG A 70 -130.06 -64.11 -101.78
N LEU A 71 -129.83 -65.35 -102.21
CA LEU A 71 -128.59 -66.09 -101.90
C LEU A 71 -127.37 -65.55 -102.66
N LEU A 72 -127.56 -64.92 -103.83
CA LEU A 72 -126.49 -64.35 -104.64
C LEU A 72 -126.01 -62.96 -104.19
N SER A 73 -126.77 -62.21 -103.36
CA SER A 73 -126.22 -61.02 -102.69
C SER A 73 -125.35 -61.41 -101.50
N LEU A 74 -125.86 -62.30 -100.65
CA LEU A 74 -125.20 -62.82 -99.45
C LEU A 74 -123.79 -63.38 -99.74
N LEU A 75 -123.61 -64.07 -100.87
CA LEU A 75 -122.31 -64.63 -101.24
C LEU A 75 -121.27 -63.55 -101.61
N ARG A 76 -121.70 -62.42 -102.20
CA ARG A 76 -120.80 -61.29 -102.47
C ARG A 76 -120.41 -60.54 -101.20
N GLU A 77 -121.39 -60.35 -100.30
CA GLU A 77 -121.15 -59.76 -98.97
C GLU A 77 -120.08 -60.57 -98.20
N THR A 78 -120.10 -61.91 -98.29
CA THR A 78 -119.04 -62.75 -97.71
C THR A 78 -117.68 -62.66 -98.42
N ASP A 79 -117.65 -62.52 -99.75
CA ASP A 79 -116.39 -62.39 -100.51
C ASP A 79 -115.69 -61.05 -100.22
N GLU A 80 -116.44 -59.94 -100.10
CA GLU A 80 -115.89 -58.63 -99.74
C GLU A 80 -115.27 -58.65 -98.33
N HIS A 81 -115.95 -59.27 -97.35
CA HIS A 81 -115.40 -59.48 -96.00
C HIS A 81 -114.10 -60.32 -96.00
N ILE A 82 -113.97 -61.32 -96.87
CA ILE A 82 -112.73 -62.12 -97.00
C ILE A 82 -111.58 -61.28 -97.56
N VAL A 83 -111.84 -60.34 -98.48
CA VAL A 83 -110.82 -59.44 -99.03
C VAL A 83 -110.32 -58.46 -97.97
N ASP A 84 -111.21 -57.85 -97.19
CA ASP A 84 -110.82 -56.90 -96.15
C ASP A 84 -110.12 -57.58 -94.96
N LEU A 85 -110.52 -58.79 -94.56
CA LEU A 85 -109.78 -59.59 -93.59
C LEU A 85 -108.34 -59.86 -94.07
N LYS A 86 -108.14 -60.26 -95.33
CA LYS A 86 -106.80 -60.45 -95.90
C LYS A 86 -105.96 -59.16 -95.87
N ARG A 87 -106.56 -58.00 -96.15
CA ARG A 87 -105.88 -56.70 -96.02
C ARG A 87 -105.41 -56.44 -94.58
N THR A 88 -106.27 -56.66 -93.57
CA THR A 88 -105.89 -56.46 -92.16
C THR A 88 -104.73 -57.34 -91.72
N ILE A 89 -104.70 -58.61 -92.14
CA ILE A 89 -103.59 -59.54 -91.88
C ILE A 89 -102.28 -59.02 -92.49
N THR A 90 -102.29 -58.62 -93.77
CA THR A 90 -101.08 -58.07 -94.41
C THR A 90 -100.61 -56.74 -93.80
N GLY A 91 -101.50 -55.98 -93.16
CA GLY A 91 -101.14 -54.82 -92.35
C GLY A 91 -100.35 -55.23 -91.10
N GLN A 92 -100.93 -56.13 -90.29
CA GLN A 92 -100.30 -56.63 -89.06
C GLN A 92 -98.96 -57.33 -89.31
N GLU A 93 -98.81 -58.07 -90.42
CA GLU A 93 -97.52 -58.67 -90.80
C GLU A 93 -96.43 -57.62 -91.06
N ASN A 94 -96.78 -56.45 -91.61
CA ASN A 94 -95.81 -55.38 -91.89
C ASN A 94 -95.53 -54.54 -90.65
N GLU A 95 -96.52 -54.30 -89.79
CA GLU A 95 -96.31 -53.71 -88.45
C GLU A 95 -95.36 -54.59 -87.61
N ASN A 96 -95.58 -55.91 -87.59
CA ASN A 96 -94.70 -56.86 -86.90
C ASN A 96 -93.25 -56.85 -87.45
N LYS A 97 -93.06 -56.70 -88.76
CA LYS A 97 -91.72 -56.53 -89.35
C LYS A 97 -91.06 -55.25 -88.85
N HIS A 98 -91.75 -54.11 -88.88
CA HIS A 98 -91.21 -52.85 -88.36
C HIS A 98 -90.95 -52.86 -86.85
N PHE A 99 -91.76 -53.59 -86.05
CA PHE A 99 -91.46 -53.80 -84.63
C PHE A 99 -90.23 -54.69 -84.43
N ALA A 100 -90.01 -55.72 -85.26
CA ALA A 100 -88.80 -56.55 -85.22
C ALA A 100 -87.54 -55.78 -85.64
N GLU A 101 -87.61 -54.99 -86.72
CA GLU A 101 -86.53 -54.10 -87.18
C GLU A 101 -86.15 -53.10 -86.08
N ARG A 102 -87.13 -52.38 -85.54
CA ARG A 102 -86.92 -51.42 -84.44
C ARG A 102 -86.43 -52.09 -83.15
N GLY A 103 -86.86 -53.32 -82.88
CA GLY A 103 -86.36 -54.13 -81.77
C GLY A 103 -84.88 -54.47 -81.91
N TYR A 104 -84.44 -54.81 -83.13
CA TYR A 104 -83.03 -55.06 -83.44
C TYR A 104 -82.18 -53.77 -83.40
N GLU A 105 -82.72 -52.64 -83.86
CA GLU A 105 -82.08 -51.33 -83.70
C GLU A 105 -81.87 -50.97 -82.23
N LEU A 106 -82.91 -51.14 -81.39
CA LEU A 106 -82.81 -50.91 -79.94
C LEU A 106 -81.82 -51.87 -79.26
N GLN A 107 -81.76 -53.14 -79.66
CA GLN A 107 -80.74 -54.08 -79.16
C GLN A 107 -79.31 -53.64 -79.55
N LYS A 108 -79.13 -53.12 -80.77
CA LYS A 108 -77.85 -52.57 -81.23
C LYS A 108 -77.46 -51.30 -80.47
N GLU A 109 -78.41 -50.40 -80.21
CA GLU A 109 -78.19 -49.22 -79.38
C GLU A 109 -77.88 -49.57 -77.92
N LEU A 110 -78.61 -50.52 -77.32
CA LEU A 110 -78.34 -51.02 -75.97
C LEU A 110 -76.93 -51.60 -75.85
N LYS A 111 -76.50 -52.44 -76.80
CA LYS A 111 -75.12 -52.97 -76.79
C LYS A 111 -74.07 -51.85 -76.90
N ILE A 112 -74.32 -50.83 -77.73
CA ILE A 112 -73.45 -49.64 -77.82
C ILE A 112 -73.44 -48.85 -76.50
N GLN A 113 -74.54 -48.83 -75.73
CA GLN A 113 -74.58 -48.21 -74.40
C GLN A 113 -73.87 -49.06 -73.34
N GLU A 114 -74.05 -50.38 -73.32
CA GLU A 114 -73.30 -51.30 -72.46
C GLU A 114 -71.79 -51.20 -72.67
N ASP A 115 -71.34 -51.20 -73.93
CA ASP A 115 -69.92 -51.12 -74.24
C ASP A 115 -69.35 -49.73 -73.90
N LYS A 116 -70.14 -48.66 -74.00
CA LYS A 116 -69.78 -47.33 -73.43
C LYS A 116 -69.69 -47.36 -71.90
N LEU A 117 -70.61 -48.05 -71.21
CA LEU A 117 -70.57 -48.20 -69.76
C LEU A 117 -69.35 -49.00 -69.30
N LYS A 118 -69.02 -50.13 -69.95
CA LYS A 118 -67.78 -50.90 -69.68
C LYS A 118 -66.53 -50.01 -69.84
N ASN A 119 -66.42 -49.29 -70.96
CA ASN A 119 -65.36 -48.30 -71.22
C ASN A 119 -65.30 -47.16 -70.18
N ILE A 120 -66.40 -46.84 -69.49
CA ILE A 120 -66.44 -45.85 -68.41
C ILE A 120 -66.03 -46.50 -67.08
N HIS A 121 -66.49 -47.72 -66.78
CA HIS A 121 -66.11 -48.48 -65.59
C HIS A 121 -64.60 -48.77 -65.56
N GLU A 122 -64.00 -49.24 -66.65
CA GLU A 122 -62.54 -49.43 -66.76
C GLU A 122 -61.77 -48.13 -66.48
N LYS A 123 -62.27 -46.99 -66.97
CA LYS A 123 -61.67 -45.66 -66.71
C LYS A 123 -61.85 -45.20 -65.27
N TYR A 124 -62.92 -45.63 -64.58
CA TYR A 124 -63.08 -45.39 -63.14
C TYR A 124 -62.19 -46.31 -62.31
N GLU A 125 -62.09 -47.61 -62.63
CA GLU A 125 -61.17 -48.53 -61.97
C GLU A 125 -59.72 -48.08 -62.08
N ASN A 126 -59.28 -47.67 -63.28
CA ASN A 126 -57.91 -47.20 -63.48
C ASN A 126 -57.64 -45.89 -62.72
N LYS A 127 -58.66 -45.02 -62.56
CA LYS A 127 -58.57 -43.85 -61.66
C LYS A 127 -58.54 -44.23 -60.19
N ILE A 128 -59.25 -45.28 -59.76
CA ILE A 128 -59.22 -45.78 -58.37
C ILE A 128 -57.85 -46.40 -58.07
N LYS A 129 -57.33 -47.26 -58.95
CA LYS A 129 -55.97 -47.83 -58.86
C LYS A 129 -54.91 -46.73 -58.75
N PHE A 130 -54.92 -45.75 -59.66
CA PHE A 130 -54.01 -44.61 -59.62
C PHE A 130 -54.17 -43.72 -58.37
N LYS A 131 -55.40 -43.53 -57.87
CA LYS A 131 -55.65 -42.82 -56.60
C LYS A 131 -55.06 -43.59 -55.42
N ASN A 132 -55.23 -44.91 -55.36
CA ASN A 132 -54.69 -45.75 -54.29
C ASN A 132 -53.16 -45.75 -54.32
N GLU A 133 -52.54 -45.93 -55.48
CA GLU A 133 -51.08 -45.79 -55.65
C GLU A 133 -50.54 -44.42 -55.18
N LEU A 134 -51.25 -43.34 -55.49
CA LEU A 134 -50.87 -42.00 -55.00
C LEU A 134 -51.08 -41.86 -53.50
N GLN A 135 -52.13 -42.47 -52.94
CA GLN A 135 -52.40 -42.46 -51.51
C GLN A 135 -51.33 -43.25 -50.74
N GLU A 136 -50.97 -44.45 -51.19
CA GLU A 136 -49.87 -45.26 -50.66
C GLU A 136 -48.54 -44.49 -50.71
N LYS A 137 -48.22 -43.85 -51.84
CA LYS A 137 -47.02 -43.00 -51.97
C LYS A 137 -47.07 -41.80 -51.01
N CYS A 138 -48.23 -41.17 -50.81
CA CYS A 138 -48.40 -40.10 -49.81
C CYS A 138 -48.30 -40.59 -48.36
N GLU A 139 -48.73 -41.82 -48.08
CA GLU A 139 -48.65 -42.43 -46.74
C GLU A 139 -47.21 -42.86 -46.44
N GLN A 140 -46.50 -43.49 -47.38
CA GLN A 140 -45.05 -43.75 -47.30
C GLN A 140 -44.23 -42.45 -47.13
N ILE A 141 -44.58 -41.38 -47.86
CA ILE A 141 -43.92 -40.07 -47.71
C ILE A 141 -44.19 -39.48 -46.31
N ARG A 142 -45.40 -39.61 -45.76
CA ARG A 142 -45.72 -39.16 -44.40
C ARG A 142 -45.00 -39.97 -43.33
N GLU A 143 -44.92 -41.29 -43.49
CA GLU A 143 -44.19 -42.17 -42.58
C GLU A 143 -42.69 -41.85 -42.60
N ASN A 144 -42.10 -41.69 -43.79
CA ASN A 144 -40.72 -41.23 -43.94
C ASN A 144 -40.49 -39.84 -43.32
N PHE A 145 -41.39 -38.88 -43.53
CA PHE A 145 -41.29 -37.56 -42.89
C PHE A 145 -41.36 -37.67 -41.36
N LYS A 146 -42.31 -38.41 -40.81
CA LYS A 146 -42.42 -38.66 -39.37
C LYS A 146 -41.17 -39.31 -38.80
N ASN A 147 -40.61 -40.31 -39.50
CA ASN A 147 -39.37 -40.96 -39.11
C ASN A 147 -38.19 -39.95 -39.14
N THR A 148 -38.12 -39.05 -40.11
CA THR A 148 -37.10 -37.98 -40.13
C THR A 148 -37.31 -36.91 -39.05
N GLU A 149 -38.55 -36.58 -38.68
CA GLU A 149 -38.85 -35.70 -37.54
C GLU A 149 -38.43 -36.35 -36.22
N GLU A 150 -38.65 -37.66 -36.06
CA GLU A 150 -38.22 -38.42 -34.88
C GLU A 150 -36.68 -38.53 -34.80
N THR A 151 -35.97 -38.82 -35.91
CA THR A 151 -34.50 -38.80 -35.91
C THR A 151 -33.93 -37.41 -35.66
N TRP A 152 -34.52 -36.36 -36.24
CA TRP A 152 -34.08 -34.97 -36.04
C TRP A 152 -34.34 -34.48 -34.62
N HIS A 153 -35.45 -34.88 -34.00
CA HIS A 153 -35.69 -34.63 -32.58
C HIS A 153 -34.70 -35.38 -31.68
N ASP A 154 -34.28 -36.58 -32.05
CA ASP A 154 -33.23 -37.32 -31.32
C ASP A 154 -31.82 -36.74 -31.55
N GLU A 155 -31.52 -36.21 -32.74
CA GLU A 155 -30.32 -35.41 -33.00
C GLU A 155 -30.30 -34.14 -32.15
N ILE A 156 -31.41 -33.39 -32.06
CA ILE A 156 -31.54 -32.23 -31.16
C ILE A 156 -31.36 -32.59 -29.69
N LYS A 157 -31.80 -33.78 -29.26
CA LYS A 157 -31.51 -34.27 -27.89
C LYS A 157 -30.02 -34.52 -27.72
N ARG A 158 -29.38 -35.26 -28.64
CA ARG A 158 -27.94 -35.52 -28.61
C ARG A 158 -27.12 -34.24 -28.65
N ASP A 159 -27.49 -33.25 -29.45
CA ASP A 159 -26.82 -31.95 -29.51
C ASP A 159 -26.92 -31.19 -28.18
N LYS A 160 -28.07 -31.25 -27.48
CA LYS A 160 -28.22 -30.68 -26.14
C LYS A 160 -27.45 -31.46 -25.08
N ASP A 161 -27.43 -32.78 -25.17
CA ASP A 161 -26.65 -33.68 -24.32
C ASP A 161 -25.13 -33.57 -24.57
N LEU A 162 -24.73 -32.97 -25.70
CA LEU A 162 -23.33 -32.64 -26.04
C LEU A 162 -23.00 -31.19 -25.67
N GLN A 163 -23.92 -30.24 -25.84
CA GLN A 163 -23.78 -28.86 -25.39
C GLN A 163 -23.62 -28.80 -23.87
N THR A 164 -24.49 -29.47 -23.11
CA THR A 164 -24.38 -29.56 -21.64
C THR A 164 -23.05 -30.18 -21.21
N LYS A 165 -22.62 -31.29 -21.82
CA LYS A 165 -21.29 -31.89 -21.53
C LYS A 165 -20.11 -31.00 -21.93
N LEU A 166 -20.27 -30.14 -22.93
CA LEU A 166 -19.27 -29.16 -23.33
C LEU A 166 -19.23 -27.98 -22.35
N GLU A 167 -20.39 -27.53 -21.86
CA GLU A 167 -20.51 -26.54 -20.78
C GLU A 167 -19.93 -27.07 -19.46
N ASP A 168 -20.24 -28.32 -19.08
CA ASP A 168 -19.66 -29.01 -17.92
C ASP A 168 -18.13 -29.13 -18.05
N ALA A 169 -17.62 -29.62 -19.19
CA ALA A 169 -16.18 -29.74 -19.43
C ALA A 169 -15.48 -28.36 -19.51
N ALA A 170 -16.14 -27.32 -20.04
CA ALA A 170 -15.62 -25.96 -20.02
C ALA A 170 -15.57 -25.39 -18.59
N PHE A 171 -16.56 -25.71 -17.75
CA PHE A 171 -16.58 -25.36 -16.34
C PHE A 171 -15.49 -26.10 -15.55
N GLU A 172 -15.28 -27.40 -15.79
CA GLU A 172 -14.13 -28.15 -15.26
C GLU A 172 -12.80 -27.53 -15.69
N ILE A 173 -12.64 -27.12 -16.95
CA ILE A 173 -11.43 -26.42 -17.43
C ILE A 173 -11.25 -25.06 -16.73
N VAL A 174 -12.33 -24.31 -16.46
CA VAL A 174 -12.25 -23.06 -15.69
C VAL A 174 -11.83 -23.33 -14.24
N GLN A 175 -12.36 -24.36 -13.58
CA GLN A 175 -11.92 -24.75 -12.23
C GLN A 175 -10.47 -25.24 -12.20
N LEU A 176 -10.06 -26.09 -13.14
CA LEU A 176 -8.69 -26.60 -13.23
C LEU A 176 -7.70 -25.47 -13.56
N THR A 177 -8.12 -24.45 -14.32
CA THR A 177 -7.26 -23.28 -14.56
C THR A 177 -7.23 -22.30 -13.38
N SER A 178 -8.30 -22.13 -12.58
CA SER A 178 -8.22 -21.35 -11.34
C SER A 178 -7.34 -22.05 -10.29
N LEU A 179 -7.56 -23.35 -10.05
CA LEU A 179 -6.73 -24.17 -9.14
C LEU A 179 -5.26 -24.22 -9.59
N ARG A 180 -4.98 -24.25 -10.90
CA ARG A 180 -3.62 -24.14 -11.44
C ARG A 180 -3.00 -22.76 -11.21
N MET A 181 -3.78 -21.69 -11.28
CA MET A 181 -3.31 -20.33 -10.98
C MET A 181 -3.05 -20.14 -9.48
N GLU A 182 -3.95 -20.64 -8.63
CA GLU A 182 -3.83 -20.65 -7.17
C GLU A 182 -2.57 -21.42 -6.72
N THR A 183 -2.43 -22.69 -7.15
CA THR A 183 -1.24 -23.49 -6.85
C THR A 183 0.06 -22.90 -7.44
N TYR A 184 -0.01 -22.17 -8.55
CA TYR A 184 1.14 -21.41 -9.07
C TYR A 184 1.46 -20.17 -8.23
N THR A 185 0.46 -19.43 -7.74
CA THR A 185 0.69 -18.33 -6.80
C THR A 185 1.19 -18.81 -5.45
N ASP A 186 0.76 -19.98 -4.98
CA ASP A 186 1.23 -20.62 -3.76
C ASP A 186 2.63 -21.19 -3.92
N ALA A 187 2.94 -21.86 -5.02
CA ALA A 187 4.32 -22.27 -5.33
C ALA A 187 5.27 -21.05 -5.42
N LYS A 188 4.78 -19.91 -5.91
CA LYS A 188 5.52 -18.64 -5.97
C LYS A 188 5.63 -17.93 -4.61
N SER A 189 4.62 -18.04 -3.74
CA SER A 189 4.65 -17.50 -2.38
C SER A 189 5.57 -18.34 -1.49
N LEU A 190 5.47 -19.67 -1.57
CA LEU A 190 6.38 -20.64 -0.96
C LEU A 190 7.82 -20.46 -1.45
N LYS A 191 8.06 -20.29 -2.75
CA LYS A 191 9.42 -20.01 -3.25
C LYS A 191 10.00 -18.73 -2.65
N ARG A 192 9.22 -17.65 -2.55
CA ARG A 192 9.62 -16.40 -1.89
C ARG A 192 9.83 -16.57 -0.38
N ALA A 193 9.01 -17.39 0.29
CA ALA A 193 9.18 -17.71 1.70
C ALA A 193 10.46 -18.51 1.94
N VAL A 194 10.75 -19.50 1.09
CA VAL A 194 12.01 -20.25 1.10
C VAL A 194 13.20 -19.31 0.85
N GLU A 195 13.19 -18.52 -0.24
CA GLU A 195 14.21 -17.51 -0.55
C GLU A 195 14.42 -16.48 0.57
N LYS A 196 13.38 -16.19 1.36
CA LYS A 196 13.52 -15.37 2.57
C LYS A 196 14.18 -16.17 3.70
N THR A 197 13.69 -17.37 4.02
CA THR A 197 14.27 -18.21 5.09
C THR A 197 15.72 -18.62 4.83
N THR A 198 16.14 -18.78 3.57
CA THR A 198 17.55 -19.03 3.25
C THR A 198 18.41 -17.79 3.51
N LYS A 199 17.93 -16.58 3.16
CA LYS A 199 18.62 -15.32 3.50
C LYS A 199 18.63 -15.03 5.00
N ASP A 200 17.51 -15.28 5.69
CA ASP A 200 17.42 -15.16 7.15
C ASP A 200 18.40 -16.16 7.82
N LYS A 201 18.57 -17.38 7.26
CA LYS A 201 19.58 -18.36 7.69
C LYS A 201 21.02 -17.95 7.36
N GLU A 202 21.29 -17.42 6.16
CA GLU A 202 22.60 -16.88 5.77
C GLU A 202 23.01 -15.72 6.70
N ASN A 203 22.07 -14.83 7.02
CA ASN A 203 22.27 -13.76 8.00
C ASN A 203 22.59 -14.31 9.40
N LEU A 204 21.84 -15.31 9.88
CA LEU A 204 22.11 -15.99 11.16
C LEU A 204 23.46 -16.73 11.17
N GLU A 205 23.90 -17.29 10.04
CA GLU A 205 25.24 -17.89 9.90
C GLU A 205 26.35 -16.84 9.92
N ILE A 206 26.13 -15.66 9.32
CA ILE A 206 27.04 -14.51 9.41
C ILE A 206 27.08 -13.96 10.85
N GLU A 207 25.94 -13.87 11.54
CA GLU A 207 25.89 -13.44 12.94
C GLU A 207 26.53 -14.47 13.88
N LYS A 208 26.30 -15.77 13.67
CA LYS A 208 27.01 -16.82 14.41
C LYS A 208 28.51 -16.73 14.15
N LEU A 209 28.97 -16.55 12.91
CA LEU A 209 30.40 -16.41 12.61
C LEU A 209 31.00 -15.14 13.26
N ARG A 210 30.24 -14.04 13.37
CA ARG A 210 30.64 -12.85 14.17
C ARG A 210 30.71 -13.17 15.66
N GLN A 211 29.81 -13.99 16.20
CA GLN A 211 29.84 -14.45 17.59
C GLN A 211 31.03 -15.40 17.84
N ASP A 212 31.27 -16.39 16.98
CA ASP A 212 32.41 -17.30 17.04
C ASP A 212 33.75 -16.54 17.00
N LEU A 213 33.87 -15.50 16.16
CA LEU A 213 35.02 -14.60 16.07
C LEU A 213 35.14 -13.60 17.24
N LEU A 214 34.05 -13.37 17.98
CA LEU A 214 34.07 -12.59 19.23
C LEU A 214 34.47 -13.50 20.40
N ILE A 215 33.92 -14.72 20.48
CA ILE A 215 34.27 -15.76 21.45
C ILE A 215 35.76 -16.07 21.35
N SER A 216 36.28 -16.39 20.15
CA SER A 216 37.72 -16.63 19.94
C SER A 216 38.60 -15.45 20.38
N ARG A 217 38.09 -14.21 20.28
CA ARG A 217 38.79 -13.02 20.78
C ARG A 217 38.76 -12.94 22.30
N LEU A 218 37.59 -13.14 22.92
CA LEU A 218 37.42 -13.13 24.38
C LEU A 218 38.17 -14.30 25.05
N GLU A 219 38.27 -15.45 24.40
CA GLU A 219 39.06 -16.60 24.84
C GLU A 219 40.56 -16.31 24.76
N ASN A 220 41.03 -15.67 23.67
CA ASN A 220 42.41 -15.23 23.55
C ASN A 220 42.73 -14.11 24.55
N ASP A 221 41.85 -13.12 24.74
CA ASP A 221 42.00 -12.07 25.75
C ASP A 221 42.01 -12.64 27.17
N LYS A 222 41.14 -13.63 27.46
CA LYS A 222 41.16 -14.42 28.70
C LYS A 222 42.51 -15.12 28.88
N PHE A 223 43.00 -15.84 27.87
CA PHE A 223 44.29 -16.52 27.93
C PHE A 223 45.45 -15.54 28.19
N ASN A 224 45.47 -14.42 27.47
CA ASN A 224 46.43 -13.33 27.69
C ASN A 224 46.33 -12.69 29.08
N LEU A 225 45.15 -12.71 29.73
CA LEU A 225 44.95 -12.26 31.10
C LEU A 225 45.38 -13.33 32.12
N GLU A 226 45.11 -14.61 31.86
CA GLU A 226 45.56 -15.74 32.68
C GLU A 226 47.10 -15.83 32.70
N ASP A 227 47.76 -15.65 31.55
CA ASP A 227 49.22 -15.56 31.44
C ASP A 227 49.78 -14.34 32.18
N LYS A 228 49.16 -13.16 32.09
CA LYS A 228 49.55 -11.97 32.88
C LYS A 228 49.38 -12.23 34.39
N ILE A 229 48.28 -12.86 34.80
CA ILE A 229 48.04 -13.25 36.19
C ILE A 229 49.11 -14.25 36.66
N ASN A 230 49.52 -15.20 35.82
CA ASN A 230 50.56 -16.16 36.15
C ASN A 230 51.95 -15.51 36.23
N LEU A 231 52.27 -14.57 35.33
CA LEU A 231 53.48 -13.73 35.39
C LEU A 231 53.51 -12.86 36.66
N TYR A 232 52.39 -12.25 37.05
CA TYR A 232 52.32 -11.49 38.30
C TYR A 232 52.39 -12.37 39.55
N LYS A 233 51.87 -13.61 39.52
CA LYS A 233 52.06 -14.59 40.61
C LYS A 233 53.54 -14.99 40.77
N THR A 234 54.27 -15.26 39.67
CA THR A 234 55.69 -15.62 39.76
C THR A 234 56.54 -14.43 40.20
N GLN A 235 56.30 -13.23 39.65
CA GLN A 235 56.93 -11.99 40.13
C GLN A 235 56.65 -11.74 41.62
N TRP A 236 55.42 -11.95 42.08
CA TRP A 236 55.07 -11.81 43.50
C TRP A 236 55.76 -12.85 44.38
N SER A 237 55.91 -14.10 43.93
CA SER A 237 56.68 -15.12 44.66
C SER A 237 58.14 -14.72 44.79
N ILE A 238 58.77 -14.29 43.69
CA ILE A 238 60.16 -13.81 43.69
C ILE A 238 60.32 -12.59 44.62
N LYS A 239 59.44 -11.60 44.55
CA LYS A 239 59.49 -10.43 45.44
C LYS A 239 59.17 -10.75 46.90
N LYS A 240 58.40 -11.80 47.17
CA LYS A 240 58.18 -12.33 48.52
C LYS A 240 59.42 -13.05 49.06
N GLU A 241 60.10 -13.83 48.23
CA GLU A 241 61.37 -14.51 48.57
C GLU A 241 62.48 -13.48 48.82
N GLU A 242 62.70 -12.53 47.91
CA GLU A 242 63.58 -11.37 48.11
C GLU A 242 63.27 -10.64 49.43
N ALA A 243 62.00 -10.35 49.70
CA ALA A 243 61.59 -9.70 50.94
C ALA A 243 61.81 -10.56 52.21
N THR A 244 61.77 -11.90 52.10
CA THR A 244 62.17 -12.77 53.22
C THR A 244 63.67 -12.84 53.41
N ASP A 245 64.47 -12.78 52.33
CA ASP A 245 65.93 -12.80 52.42
C ASP A 245 66.50 -11.46 52.91
N LEU A 246 65.93 -10.34 52.46
CA LEU A 246 66.21 -9.01 53.04
C LEU A 246 65.82 -8.95 54.53
N ARG A 247 64.76 -9.64 54.96
CA ARG A 247 64.43 -9.78 56.39
C ARG A 247 65.43 -10.67 57.14
N LYS A 248 65.94 -11.74 56.55
CA LYS A 248 67.03 -12.55 57.15
C LYS A 248 68.30 -11.70 57.31
N GLN A 249 68.68 -10.94 56.29
CA GLN A 249 69.82 -10.03 56.31
C GLN A 249 69.64 -8.91 57.36
N LEU A 250 68.46 -8.29 57.43
CA LEU A 250 68.15 -7.28 58.46
C LEU A 250 68.21 -7.87 59.87
N ASN A 251 67.69 -9.09 60.08
CA ASN A 251 67.77 -9.77 61.37
C ASN A 251 69.22 -10.15 61.74
N ALA A 252 70.03 -10.58 60.77
CA ALA A 252 71.45 -10.83 60.97
C ALA A 252 72.20 -9.55 61.36
N ALA A 253 72.02 -8.46 60.61
CA ALA A 253 72.61 -7.14 60.90
C ALA A 253 72.13 -6.57 62.26
N ASN A 254 70.88 -6.82 62.66
CA ASN A 254 70.40 -6.49 64.00
C ASN A 254 71.11 -7.32 65.07
N SER A 255 71.31 -8.62 64.87
CA SER A 255 72.06 -9.46 65.82
C SER A 255 73.55 -9.10 65.90
N GLU A 256 74.18 -8.72 64.78
CA GLU A 256 75.52 -8.15 64.76
C GLU A 256 75.57 -6.80 65.51
N MET A 257 74.56 -5.95 65.34
CA MET A 257 74.44 -4.69 66.07
C MET A 257 74.20 -4.90 67.58
N GLU A 258 73.46 -5.95 67.97
CA GLU A 258 73.31 -6.36 69.38
C GLU A 258 74.63 -6.88 69.96
N ILE A 259 75.40 -7.66 69.20
CA ILE A 259 76.76 -8.10 69.58
C ILE A 259 77.67 -6.88 69.76
N VAL A 260 77.75 -5.97 68.79
CA VAL A 260 78.57 -4.74 68.87
C VAL A 260 78.11 -3.82 70.01
N GLN A 261 76.80 -3.74 70.28
CA GLN A 261 76.26 -3.01 71.44
C GLN A 261 76.70 -3.67 72.76
N HIS A 262 76.75 -5.00 72.82
CA HIS A 262 77.23 -5.75 73.99
C HIS A 262 78.75 -5.62 74.19
N GLU A 263 79.55 -5.76 73.13
CA GLU A 263 81.00 -5.50 73.15
C GLU A 263 81.31 -4.08 73.61
N LYS A 264 80.58 -3.08 73.08
CA LYS A 264 80.68 -1.68 73.53
C LYS A 264 80.35 -1.52 75.02
N GLN A 265 79.34 -2.23 75.54
CA GLN A 265 79.04 -2.25 76.98
C GLN A 265 80.17 -2.90 77.80
N GLN A 266 80.75 -4.01 77.32
CA GLN A 266 81.90 -4.67 77.96
C GLN A 266 83.13 -3.75 77.98
N ILE A 267 83.47 -3.12 76.85
CA ILE A 267 84.59 -2.18 76.74
C ILE A 267 84.38 -0.96 77.66
N VAL A 268 83.16 -0.41 77.72
CA VAL A 268 82.84 0.68 78.67
C VAL A 268 82.91 0.21 80.13
N HIS A 269 82.58 -1.05 80.44
CA HIS A 269 82.74 -1.61 81.78
C HIS A 269 84.23 -1.78 82.13
N GLN A 270 85.03 -2.40 81.25
CA GLN A 270 86.48 -2.55 81.41
C GLN A 270 87.17 -1.20 81.55
N TRP A 271 86.80 -0.20 80.75
CA TRP A 271 87.34 1.16 80.83
C TRP A 271 86.97 1.86 82.15
N LYS A 272 85.73 1.68 82.65
CA LYS A 272 85.34 2.15 83.99
C LYS A 272 86.11 1.44 85.10
N GLN A 273 86.41 0.15 84.94
CA GLN A 273 87.21 -0.63 85.89
C GLN A 273 88.67 -0.18 85.89
N SER A 274 89.27 0.09 84.71
CA SER A 274 90.62 0.65 84.62
C SER A 274 90.69 2.08 85.14
N LEU A 275 89.67 2.92 84.87
CA LEU A 275 89.57 4.27 85.43
C LEU A 275 89.47 4.24 86.96
N ALA A 276 88.65 3.34 87.52
CA ALA A 276 88.57 3.15 88.97
C ALA A 276 89.85 2.54 89.58
N SER A 277 90.68 1.86 88.78
CA SER A 277 92.03 1.43 89.18
C SER A 277 93.03 2.58 89.15
N LEU A 278 92.95 3.46 88.13
CA LEU A 278 93.75 4.69 88.06
C LEU A 278 93.40 5.64 89.20
N GLU A 279 92.11 5.89 89.49
CA GLU A 279 91.69 6.68 90.65
C GLU A 279 92.25 6.14 91.97
N LYS A 280 92.37 4.81 92.13
CA LYS A 280 93.00 4.22 93.33
C LYS A 280 94.50 4.46 93.34
N GLN A 281 95.17 4.35 92.19
CA GLN A 281 96.60 4.67 92.06
C GLN A 281 96.86 6.16 92.32
N ASP A 282 96.04 7.07 91.80
CA ASP A 282 96.14 8.51 92.03
C ASP A 282 95.90 8.90 93.49
N ARG A 283 94.97 8.23 94.19
CA ARG A 283 94.78 8.39 95.65
C ARG A 283 96.04 7.97 96.42
N VAL A 284 96.58 6.78 96.12
CA VAL A 284 97.84 6.30 96.73
C VAL A 284 99.02 7.22 96.38
N LEU A 285 99.10 7.76 95.16
CA LEU A 285 100.11 8.74 94.78
C LEU A 285 99.91 10.09 95.50
N SER A 286 98.69 10.50 95.81
CA SER A 286 98.42 11.67 96.65
C SER A 286 98.84 11.42 98.10
N GLU A 287 98.47 10.27 98.69
CA GLU A 287 98.88 9.87 100.04
C GLU A 287 100.43 9.81 100.16
N ILE A 288 101.12 9.30 99.13
CA ILE A 288 102.59 9.33 99.04
C ILE A 288 103.09 10.77 98.97
N ARG A 289 102.56 11.63 98.07
CA ARG A 289 102.97 13.04 97.94
C ARG A 289 102.76 13.83 99.24
N ASP A 290 101.66 13.61 99.93
CA ASP A 290 101.35 14.28 101.19
C ASP A 290 102.16 13.70 102.37
N SER A 291 102.67 12.47 102.27
CA SER A 291 103.71 11.96 103.18
C SER A 291 105.08 12.60 102.91
N VAL A 292 105.47 12.77 101.64
CA VAL A 292 106.71 13.46 101.24
C VAL A 292 106.70 14.91 101.72
N ARG A 293 105.60 15.64 101.51
CA ARG A 293 105.43 17.01 102.01
C ARG A 293 105.62 17.12 103.52
N LYS A 294 105.08 16.18 104.30
CA LYS A 294 105.30 16.17 105.77
C LYS A 294 106.78 16.01 106.11
N TYR A 295 107.50 15.12 105.43
CA TYR A 295 108.95 15.00 105.61
C TYR A 295 109.73 16.25 105.15
N GLU A 296 109.25 16.97 104.12
CA GLU A 296 109.82 18.27 103.69
C GLU A 296 109.55 19.39 104.73
N ASP A 297 108.34 19.46 105.29
CA ASP A 297 107.97 20.40 106.36
C ASP A 297 108.70 20.09 107.68
N ASP A 298 108.83 18.81 108.05
CA ASP A 298 109.61 18.35 109.21
C ASP A 298 111.11 18.68 109.02
N ALA A 299 111.65 18.51 107.81
CA ALA A 299 113.01 18.94 107.49
C ALA A 299 113.16 20.47 107.50
N SER A 300 112.12 21.22 107.11
CA SER A 300 112.09 22.69 107.14
C SER A 300 112.10 23.23 108.57
N THR A 301 111.30 22.65 109.47
CA THR A 301 111.29 23.02 110.90
C THR A 301 112.62 22.67 111.58
N LEU A 302 113.19 21.49 111.34
CA LEU A 302 114.54 21.14 111.80
C LEU A 302 115.62 22.13 111.33
N ASN A 303 115.55 22.61 110.09
CA ASN A 303 116.46 23.65 109.59
C ASN A 303 116.23 25.01 110.27
N MET A 304 114.98 25.35 110.59
CA MET A 304 114.62 26.56 111.35
C MET A 304 115.21 26.52 112.77
N ASP A 305 115.13 25.38 113.46
CA ASP A 305 115.69 25.19 114.80
C ASP A 305 117.23 25.17 114.80
N ILE A 306 117.85 24.58 113.77
CA ILE A 306 119.30 24.68 113.54
C ILE A 306 119.71 26.14 113.31
N PHE A 307 118.92 26.93 112.59
CA PHE A 307 119.19 28.37 112.39
C PHE A 307 119.01 29.17 113.69
N ALA A 308 117.96 28.90 114.47
CA ALA A 308 117.74 29.52 115.78
C ALA A 308 118.90 29.22 116.75
N SER A 309 119.35 27.97 116.80
CA SER A 309 120.50 27.53 117.59
C SER A 309 121.79 28.24 117.18
N LYS A 310 122.09 28.29 115.87
CA LYS A 310 123.24 29.03 115.32
C LYS A 310 123.19 30.53 115.65
N LYS A 311 121.99 31.14 115.64
CA LYS A 311 121.77 32.54 116.02
C LYS A 311 121.97 32.79 117.52
N SER A 312 121.65 31.82 118.38
CA SER A 312 121.95 31.90 119.81
C SER A 312 123.45 31.83 120.07
N VAL A 313 124.18 30.89 119.44
CA VAL A 313 125.64 30.76 119.58
C VAL A 313 126.37 32.03 119.16
N ARG A 314 125.96 32.69 118.07
CA ARG A 314 126.55 33.98 117.65
C ARG A 314 126.42 35.08 118.71
N LYS A 315 125.26 35.20 119.37
CA LYS A 315 125.07 36.20 120.43
C LYS A 315 126.00 35.99 121.63
N GLU A 316 126.25 34.73 122.02
CA GLU A 316 127.18 34.45 123.12
C GLU A 316 128.64 34.69 122.72
N LEU A 317 129.00 34.49 121.45
CA LEU A 317 130.32 34.88 120.93
C LEU A 317 130.49 36.42 120.89
N GLU A 318 129.52 37.14 120.34
CA GLU A 318 129.49 38.62 120.32
C GLU A 318 129.57 39.20 121.75
N ARG A 319 128.91 38.55 122.72
CA ARG A 319 128.96 38.91 124.15
C ARG A 319 130.32 38.63 124.79
N ASN A 320 130.99 37.54 124.41
CA ASN A 320 132.33 37.21 124.90
C ASN A 320 133.38 38.18 124.34
N GLU A 321 133.32 38.50 123.05
CA GLU A 321 134.18 39.52 122.41
C GLU A 321 134.05 40.89 123.08
N GLN A 322 132.83 41.32 123.41
CA GLN A 322 132.59 42.57 124.16
C GLN A 322 133.21 42.55 125.57
N LEU A 323 133.14 41.43 126.29
CA LEU A 323 133.77 41.29 127.60
C LEU A 323 135.29 41.30 127.51
N LEU A 324 135.87 40.68 126.48
CA LEU A 324 137.31 40.63 126.25
C LEU A 324 137.88 42.02 125.92
N ILE A 325 137.17 42.83 125.12
CA ILE A 325 137.51 44.23 124.85
C ILE A 325 137.43 45.07 126.14
N GLN A 326 136.40 44.88 126.98
CA GLN A 326 136.29 45.58 128.26
C GLN A 326 137.44 45.22 129.22
N LEU A 327 137.88 43.96 129.21
CA LEU A 327 138.99 43.48 130.04
C LEU A 327 140.32 44.14 129.60
N GLN A 328 140.64 44.15 128.31
CA GLN A 328 141.81 44.86 127.77
C GLN A 328 141.80 46.37 128.08
N PHE A 329 140.63 47.00 128.02
CA PHE A 329 140.49 48.40 128.40
C PHE A 329 140.81 48.62 129.89
N ARG A 330 140.42 47.69 130.77
CA ARG A 330 140.75 47.77 132.21
C ARG A 330 142.21 47.46 132.52
N GLU A 331 142.84 46.53 131.81
CA GLU A 331 144.28 46.29 131.93
C GLU A 331 145.09 47.54 131.53
N SER A 332 144.70 48.23 130.45
CA SER A 332 145.35 49.49 130.04
C SER A 332 145.05 50.69 130.96
N ASP A 333 143.87 50.75 131.59
CA ASP A 333 143.59 51.72 132.66
C ASP A 333 144.51 51.48 133.89
N ILE A 334 144.70 50.22 134.31
CA ILE A 334 145.55 49.86 135.45
C ILE A 334 147.01 50.22 135.17
N ALA A 335 147.56 49.81 134.01
CA ALA A 335 148.93 50.13 133.62
C ALA A 335 149.19 51.64 133.48
N ARG A 336 148.16 52.45 133.21
CA ARG A 336 148.28 53.92 133.24
C ARG A 336 148.37 54.43 134.68
N VAL A 337 147.52 53.97 135.58
CA VAL A 337 147.51 54.39 137.00
C VAL A 337 148.78 53.96 137.74
N GLU A 338 149.31 52.77 137.48
CA GLU A 338 150.60 52.32 138.03
C GLU A 338 151.75 53.26 137.64
N LYS A 339 151.74 53.74 136.39
CA LYS A 339 152.74 54.68 135.89
C LYS A 339 152.57 56.09 136.45
N GLU A 340 151.34 56.60 136.50
CA GLU A 340 151.01 57.89 137.14
C GLU A 340 151.46 57.91 138.62
N LEU A 341 151.30 56.81 139.34
CA LEU A 341 151.74 56.66 140.73
C LEU A 341 153.27 56.62 140.87
N GLN A 342 153.98 56.03 139.90
CA GLN A 342 155.44 56.02 139.85
C GLN A 342 156.01 57.43 139.63
N GLU A 343 155.44 58.20 138.69
CA GLU A 343 155.85 59.59 138.45
C GLU A 343 155.48 60.55 139.61
N ILE A 344 154.53 60.19 140.49
CA ILE A 344 154.22 60.96 141.70
C ILE A 344 155.30 60.76 142.78
N LEU A 345 155.82 59.54 142.93
CA LEU A 345 156.91 59.24 143.86
C LEU A 345 158.22 59.95 143.49
N GLU A 346 158.54 60.05 142.18
CA GLU A 346 159.70 60.81 141.71
C GLU A 346 159.55 62.31 142.00
N ARG A 347 158.40 62.91 141.62
CA ARG A 347 158.10 64.33 141.90
C ARG A 347 158.08 64.67 143.39
N GLN A 348 157.79 63.72 144.27
CA GLN A 348 157.79 63.95 145.71
C GLN A 348 159.22 64.14 146.26
N ASN A 349 160.22 63.46 145.70
CA ASN A 349 161.62 63.67 146.04
C ASN A 349 162.13 65.01 145.46
N ASP A 350 161.83 65.29 144.19
CA ASP A 350 162.24 66.54 143.52
C ASP A 350 161.72 67.79 144.25
N LEU A 351 160.52 67.71 144.84
CA LEU A 351 159.92 68.83 145.58
C LEU A 351 160.57 69.09 146.95
N GLU A 352 161.25 68.12 147.55
CA GLU A 352 162.07 68.36 148.75
C GLU A 352 163.36 69.15 148.41
N GLU A 353 163.99 68.89 147.26
CA GLU A 353 165.13 69.72 146.79
C GLU A 353 164.70 71.13 146.37
N ASN A 354 163.56 71.28 145.68
CA ASN A 354 163.11 72.60 145.19
C ASN A 354 162.85 73.61 146.33
N ILE A 355 162.42 73.15 147.50
CA ILE A 355 162.23 74.01 148.70
C ILE A 355 163.57 74.65 149.15
N SER A 356 164.71 73.97 148.95
CA SER A 356 166.04 74.48 149.33
C SER A 356 166.59 75.57 148.39
N VAL A 357 166.00 75.78 147.21
CA VAL A 357 166.55 76.65 146.16
C VAL A 357 165.67 77.87 145.88
N LEU A 358 164.34 77.74 146.02
CA LEU A 358 163.40 78.84 145.80
C LEU A 358 163.60 80.04 146.74
N ASP A 359 164.22 79.84 147.90
CA ASP A 359 164.61 80.88 148.87
C ASP A 359 165.65 81.90 148.34
N LYS A 360 166.21 81.75 147.13
CA LYS A 360 167.38 82.55 146.68
C LYS A 360 167.28 83.25 145.32
N THR A 361 166.25 83.00 144.51
CA THR A 361 166.21 83.54 143.12
C THR A 361 164.97 84.37 142.79
N VAL A 362 163.95 84.39 143.66
CA VAL A 362 162.71 85.16 143.44
C VAL A 362 162.95 86.68 143.46
N GLU A 363 164.01 87.16 144.12
CA GLU A 363 164.28 88.60 144.32
C GLU A 363 164.71 89.39 143.06
N ILE A 364 164.95 88.76 141.90
CA ILE A 364 165.77 89.38 140.83
C ILE A 364 165.01 89.80 139.56
N THR A 365 164.09 88.99 139.00
CA THR A 365 163.73 89.10 137.55
C THR A 365 162.35 89.67 137.20
N GLU A 366 161.57 90.21 138.14
CA GLU A 366 160.22 90.76 137.85
C GLU A 366 160.20 92.05 136.97
N GLN A 367 161.34 92.53 136.47
CA GLN A 367 161.48 93.89 135.93
C GLN A 367 161.34 94.05 134.40
N GLU A 368 161.48 92.99 133.58
CA GLU A 368 161.76 93.18 132.14
C GLU A 368 160.56 93.18 131.18
N LEU A 369 159.57 92.28 131.34
CA LEU A 369 158.77 91.78 130.21
C LEU A 369 157.59 92.66 129.69
N LYS A 370 157.48 93.93 130.09
CA LYS A 370 156.30 94.79 129.80
C LYS A 370 156.22 95.44 128.40
N ILE A 371 157.26 95.32 127.56
CA ILE A 371 157.46 96.24 126.43
C ILE A 371 156.96 95.72 125.05
N LEU A 372 156.79 94.42 124.84
CA LEU A 372 156.72 93.82 123.49
C LEU A 372 155.34 93.87 122.76
N ASN A 373 154.41 94.75 123.15
CA ASN A 373 152.97 94.51 122.95
C ASN A 373 152.35 94.97 121.61
N GLU A 374 152.85 96.03 120.94
CA GLU A 374 151.95 96.89 120.14
C GLU A 374 151.97 96.71 118.60
N ASN A 375 152.94 96.02 118.01
CA ASN A 375 153.24 96.13 116.56
C ASN A 375 152.39 95.29 115.57
N LYS A 376 151.43 94.46 116.03
CA LYS A 376 150.88 93.36 115.20
C LYS A 376 149.72 93.71 114.24
N THR A 377 149.03 94.83 114.43
CA THR A 377 147.60 94.97 114.04
C THR A 377 147.29 95.61 112.68
N THR A 378 148.28 95.90 111.83
CA THR A 378 148.11 96.79 110.66
C THR A 378 147.93 96.13 109.29
N VAL A 379 148.21 94.83 109.15
CA VAL A 379 148.40 94.19 107.81
C VAL A 379 147.10 93.69 107.16
N GLU A 380 146.10 93.28 107.94
CA GLU A 380 145.05 92.35 107.50
C GLU A 380 144.02 92.94 106.51
N ARG A 381 143.87 94.27 106.43
CA ARG A 381 142.69 94.94 105.80
C ARG A 381 142.72 95.09 104.27
N LYS A 382 143.63 94.44 103.54
CA LYS A 382 143.80 94.65 102.08
C LYS A 382 143.21 93.56 101.18
N LEU A 383 142.69 92.46 101.73
CA LEU A 383 142.34 91.26 100.95
C LEU A 383 140.93 91.31 100.30
N ASP A 384 139.91 91.78 101.03
CA ASP A 384 138.48 91.57 100.73
C ASP A 384 137.90 92.30 99.49
N ALA A 385 138.73 93.02 98.73
CA ALA A 385 138.25 93.93 97.69
C ALA A 385 137.92 93.26 96.34
N LYS A 386 138.52 92.10 96.02
CA LYS A 386 138.54 91.58 94.64
C LYS A 386 137.41 90.64 94.23
N ASP A 387 136.73 89.97 95.16
CA ASP A 387 135.75 88.90 94.85
C ASP A 387 134.39 89.37 94.28
N ARG A 388 134.19 90.68 94.10
CA ARG A 388 132.87 91.27 93.76
C ARG A 388 132.62 91.45 92.26
N GLU A 389 133.66 91.43 91.43
CA GLU A 389 133.54 91.77 89.99
C GLU A 389 133.00 90.60 89.15
N LEU A 390 133.31 89.36 89.53
CA LEU A 390 133.10 88.15 88.73
C LEU A 390 131.62 87.73 88.54
N ARG A 391 130.71 88.18 89.41
CA ARG A 391 129.33 87.64 89.49
C ARG A 391 128.33 88.26 88.49
N LYS A 392 128.73 89.26 87.69
CA LYS A 392 127.82 89.99 86.79
C LYS A 392 127.60 89.35 85.40
N ALA A 393 128.51 88.50 84.93
CA ALA A 393 128.49 88.02 83.54
C ALA A 393 127.32 87.08 83.18
N TYR A 394 126.92 86.20 84.10
CA TYR A 394 125.95 85.12 83.82
C TYR A 394 124.49 85.57 83.61
N GLY A 395 124.14 86.84 83.86
CA GLY A 395 122.75 87.31 83.80
C GLY A 395 122.20 87.53 82.38
N TYR A 396 123.05 87.85 81.41
CA TYR A 396 122.60 88.44 80.13
C TYR A 396 122.07 87.41 79.11
N GLN A 397 122.54 86.17 79.16
CA GLN A 397 122.23 85.13 78.18
C GLN A 397 120.75 84.71 78.21
N LYS A 398 120.11 84.70 79.38
CA LYS A 398 118.78 84.11 79.61
C LYS A 398 117.59 85.01 79.25
N SER A 399 117.83 86.25 78.80
CA SER A 399 116.77 87.20 78.47
C SER A 399 116.38 87.26 76.98
N LEU A 400 117.16 86.63 76.09
CA LEU A 400 116.95 86.75 74.65
C LEU A 400 115.85 85.80 74.12
N GLU A 401 115.84 84.56 74.60
CA GLU A 401 114.95 83.49 74.13
C GLU A 401 113.46 83.82 74.32
N LYS A 402 113.11 84.51 75.40
CA LYS A 402 111.71 84.77 75.77
C LYS A 402 110.99 85.69 74.77
N LYS A 403 111.69 86.61 74.10
CA LYS A 403 111.10 87.59 73.18
C LYS A 403 110.61 87.01 71.84
N HIS A 404 110.99 85.78 71.50
CA HIS A 404 110.62 85.18 70.21
C HIS A 404 109.19 84.62 70.21
N MET A 405 108.69 84.18 71.37
CA MET A 405 107.38 83.51 71.48
C MET A 405 106.19 84.47 71.39
N ASP A 406 106.32 85.68 71.95
CA ASP A 406 105.20 86.62 72.09
C ASP A 406 104.71 87.16 70.73
N MET A 407 105.62 87.37 69.76
CA MET A 407 105.29 87.93 68.44
C MET A 407 104.42 87.02 67.55
N LEU A 408 104.24 85.74 67.91
CA LEU A 408 103.42 84.81 67.13
C LEU A 408 101.91 84.92 67.45
N HIS A 409 101.53 85.51 68.60
CA HIS A 409 100.16 85.43 69.12
C HIS A 409 99.21 86.49 68.53
N ASP A 410 99.67 87.73 68.38
CA ASP A 410 98.82 88.88 68.03
C ASP A 410 98.25 88.86 66.60
N LYS A 411 98.79 88.04 65.71
CA LYS A 411 98.36 87.96 64.29
C LYS A 411 97.03 87.23 64.07
N MET A 412 96.50 86.52 65.09
CA MET A 412 95.43 85.53 64.90
C MET A 412 94.00 86.07 65.09
N THR A 413 93.83 87.28 65.65
CA THR A 413 92.66 87.54 66.53
C THR A 413 91.63 88.56 66.04
N ILE A 414 91.70 89.07 64.79
CA ILE A 414 90.72 90.05 64.27
C ILE A 414 90.15 89.67 62.89
N THR A 415 88.90 89.18 62.86
CA THR A 415 87.87 89.47 61.83
C THR A 415 86.54 88.76 62.14
N LYS A 416 85.48 89.54 62.42
CA LYS A 416 84.11 89.02 62.70
C LYS A 416 82.99 89.66 61.86
N ALA A 417 83.20 90.82 61.24
CA ALA A 417 82.12 91.61 60.61
C ALA A 417 81.60 91.08 59.26
N SER A 418 82.42 90.38 58.45
CA SER A 418 81.99 89.85 57.14
C SER A 418 80.99 88.69 57.23
N LYS A 419 80.88 88.03 58.39
CA LYS A 419 80.32 86.68 58.53
C LYS A 419 78.79 86.58 58.47
N TYR A 420 78.07 87.69 58.27
CA TYR A 420 76.60 87.71 58.15
C TYR A 420 76.09 87.99 56.73
N THR A 421 76.64 88.98 56.01
CA THR A 421 76.34 89.15 54.58
C THR A 421 76.89 87.99 53.76
N GLU A 422 78.08 87.49 54.15
CA GLU A 422 78.65 86.27 53.58
C GLU A 422 77.78 85.02 53.87
N LYS A 423 77.02 84.98 54.98
CA LYS A 423 76.07 83.88 55.26
C LYS A 423 74.92 83.85 54.27
N LEU A 424 74.19 84.95 54.09
CA LEU A 424 73.04 84.96 53.19
C LEU A 424 73.44 84.69 51.71
N ILE A 425 74.61 85.20 51.31
CA ILE A 425 75.21 84.89 50.00
C ILE A 425 75.68 83.42 49.93
N LYS A 426 76.23 82.86 51.02
CA LYS A 426 76.52 81.43 51.11
C LYS A 426 75.25 80.61 51.00
N ASP A 427 74.14 80.96 51.65
CA ASP A 427 72.92 80.15 51.64
C ASP A 427 72.26 80.08 50.26
N ILE A 428 72.19 81.19 49.53
CA ILE A 428 71.74 81.19 48.12
C ILE A 428 72.74 80.44 47.22
N ARG A 429 74.05 80.67 47.37
CA ARG A 429 75.08 79.90 46.63
C ARG A 429 75.06 78.41 47.00
N ASN A 430 74.70 78.05 48.23
CA ASN A 430 74.57 76.67 48.69
C ASN A 430 73.32 76.03 48.09
N PHE A 431 72.22 76.75 47.95
CA PHE A 431 71.03 76.22 47.28
C PHE A 431 71.24 76.01 45.77
N ILE A 432 71.91 76.98 45.10
CA ILE A 432 72.34 76.84 43.71
C ILE A 432 73.31 75.67 43.58
N ARG A 433 74.40 75.64 44.37
CA ARG A 433 75.37 74.53 44.40
C ARG A 433 74.75 73.20 44.76
N LEU A 434 73.72 73.13 45.60
CA LEU A 434 73.02 71.89 45.93
C LEU A 434 72.24 71.35 44.72
N ASN A 435 71.74 72.23 43.84
CA ASN A 435 71.05 71.85 42.61
C ASN A 435 72.06 71.59 41.47
N GLU A 436 73.16 72.33 41.38
CA GLU A 436 74.31 72.00 40.52
C GLU A 436 74.95 70.67 40.94
N ASP A 437 75.06 70.38 42.24
CA ASP A 437 75.49 69.09 42.80
C ASP A 437 74.51 67.97 42.44
N LYS A 438 73.19 68.21 42.50
CA LYS A 438 72.18 67.22 42.06
C LYS A 438 72.30 66.98 40.56
N GLY A 439 72.50 68.03 39.76
CA GLY A 439 72.80 67.94 38.33
C GLY A 439 74.05 67.12 38.09
N SER A 440 75.17 67.47 38.72
CA SER A 440 76.46 66.79 38.62
C SER A 440 76.44 65.37 39.19
N LYS A 441 75.59 65.07 40.17
CA LYS A 441 75.34 63.71 40.67
C LYS A 441 74.50 62.91 39.69
N LYS A 442 73.46 63.49 39.07
CA LYS A 442 72.69 62.85 37.99
C LYS A 442 73.51 62.67 36.71
N GLU A 443 74.43 63.59 36.41
CA GLU A 443 75.41 63.50 35.33
C GLU A 443 76.46 62.43 35.64
N ASN A 444 76.97 62.33 36.88
CA ASN A 444 77.84 61.23 37.30
C ASN A 444 77.11 59.89 37.38
N GLU A 445 75.82 59.85 37.70
CA GLU A 445 75.00 58.63 37.61
C GLU A 445 74.80 58.23 36.14
N ARG A 446 74.47 59.19 35.26
CA ARG A 446 74.41 59.00 33.79
C ARG A 446 75.74 58.51 33.24
N GLY A 447 76.85 59.11 33.67
CA GLY A 447 78.22 58.74 33.32
C GLY A 447 78.61 57.36 33.86
N LYS A 448 78.25 57.02 35.10
CA LYS A 448 78.45 55.67 35.68
C LYS A 448 77.55 54.62 35.01
N LEU A 449 76.37 54.98 34.52
CA LEU A 449 75.48 54.08 33.78
C LEU A 449 75.96 53.89 32.34
N LEU A 450 76.45 54.95 31.67
CA LEU A 450 77.14 54.85 30.38
C LEU A 450 78.41 54.00 30.50
N LEU A 451 79.28 54.29 31.47
CA LEU A 451 80.50 53.52 31.71
C LEU A 451 80.17 52.08 32.13
N LYS A 452 79.08 51.81 32.87
CA LYS A 452 78.58 50.44 33.07
C LYS A 452 78.07 49.80 31.79
N LEU A 453 77.37 50.52 30.92
CA LEU A 453 76.84 50.01 29.65
C LEU A 453 77.96 49.73 28.64
N ASP A 454 78.99 50.57 28.59
CA ASP A 454 80.17 50.37 27.77
C ASP A 454 81.15 49.35 28.39
N ASN A 455 81.20 49.21 29.72
CA ASN A 455 81.83 48.05 30.37
C ASN A 455 81.07 46.75 30.08
N LEU A 456 79.73 46.78 30.01
CA LEU A 456 78.93 45.60 29.64
C LEU A 456 79.06 45.29 28.14
N ARG A 457 79.16 46.30 27.26
CA ARG A 457 79.46 46.11 25.84
C ARG A 457 80.87 45.59 25.61
N THR A 458 81.88 46.16 26.26
CA THR A 458 83.26 45.63 26.17
C THR A 458 83.36 44.27 26.83
N TYR A 459 82.62 43.97 27.90
CA TYR A 459 82.51 42.61 28.45
C TYR A 459 81.81 41.64 27.49
N MET A 460 80.72 42.04 26.82
CA MET A 460 80.08 41.21 25.79
C MET A 460 80.99 41.01 24.58
N ASN A 461 81.60 42.06 24.03
CA ASN A 461 82.58 41.95 22.95
C ASN A 461 83.82 41.14 23.36
N ASN A 462 84.27 41.23 24.62
CA ASN A 462 85.37 40.41 25.13
C ASN A 462 84.93 38.95 25.36
N MET A 463 83.67 38.69 25.72
CA MET A 463 83.11 37.33 25.77
C MET A 463 82.89 36.75 24.38
N GLU A 464 82.52 37.57 23.40
CA GLU A 464 82.42 37.17 21.99
C GLU A 464 83.81 36.95 21.37
N ASN A 465 84.78 37.83 21.65
CA ASN A 465 86.18 37.64 21.24
C ASN A 465 86.79 36.41 21.92
N THR A 466 86.66 36.23 23.24
CA THR A 466 87.15 35.03 23.92
C THR A 466 86.38 33.77 23.54
N PHE A 467 85.10 33.85 23.17
CA PHE A 467 84.40 32.71 22.57
C PHE A 467 84.95 32.36 21.19
N ASN A 468 85.20 33.37 20.34
CA ASN A 468 85.84 33.19 19.04
C ASN A 468 87.28 32.68 19.15
N ASP A 469 88.04 33.14 20.15
CA ASP A 469 89.41 32.71 20.41
C ASP A 469 89.44 31.33 21.07
N LEU A 470 88.53 31.01 22.00
CA LEU A 470 88.33 29.63 22.48
C LEU A 470 87.86 28.70 21.35
N TYR A 471 87.15 29.20 20.33
CA TYR A 471 86.77 28.42 19.15
C TYR A 471 87.94 28.22 18.18
N LYS A 472 88.82 29.21 18.00
CA LYS A 472 90.12 29.04 17.32
C LYS A 472 91.02 28.08 18.08
N GLU A 473 91.25 28.32 19.37
CA GLU A 473 91.99 27.43 20.26
C GLU A 473 91.39 26.02 20.29
N ARG A 474 90.06 25.85 20.20
CA ARG A 474 89.44 24.51 20.11
C ARG A 474 89.78 23.84 18.78
N LYS A 475 89.81 24.57 17.66
CA LYS A 475 90.26 24.03 16.36
C LYS A 475 91.76 23.75 16.34
N GLU A 476 92.57 24.62 16.94
CA GLU A 476 94.02 24.44 17.05
C GLU A 476 94.36 23.30 18.02
N ARG A 477 93.67 23.20 19.17
CA ARG A 477 93.74 22.05 20.07
C ARG A 477 93.20 20.79 19.42
N GLN A 478 92.20 20.83 18.54
CA GLN A 478 91.80 19.65 17.76
C GLN A 478 92.93 19.25 16.80
N ILE A 479 93.47 20.17 15.99
CA ILE A 479 94.59 19.88 15.08
C ILE A 479 95.84 19.41 15.84
N LEU A 480 96.08 19.93 17.05
CA LEU A 480 97.13 19.45 17.96
C LEU A 480 96.76 18.12 18.61
N LEU A 481 95.49 17.82 18.86
CA LEU A 481 95.00 16.54 19.34
C LEU A 481 95.23 15.49 18.24
N ASP A 482 94.75 15.72 17.02
CA ASP A 482 94.94 14.86 15.85
C ASP A 482 96.45 14.58 15.60
N LYS A 483 97.30 15.61 15.72
CA LYS A 483 98.77 15.49 15.65
C LYS A 483 99.34 14.74 16.86
N SER A 484 98.80 14.95 18.05
CA SER A 484 99.22 14.25 19.27
C SER A 484 98.78 12.79 19.28
N GLU A 485 97.64 12.45 18.69
CA GLU A 485 97.14 11.09 18.49
C GLU A 485 97.97 10.37 17.43
N ALA A 486 98.26 11.03 16.29
CA ALA A 486 99.22 10.52 15.31
C ALA A 486 100.63 10.35 15.88
N ASN A 487 101.04 11.21 16.83
CA ASN A 487 102.30 11.06 17.55
C ASN A 487 102.22 10.04 18.68
N VAL A 488 101.06 9.83 19.33
CA VAL A 488 100.81 8.80 20.34
C VAL A 488 100.75 7.42 19.70
N LEU A 489 100.26 7.30 18.47
CA LEU A 489 100.40 6.07 17.68
C LEU A 489 101.89 5.80 17.39
N LYS A 490 102.65 6.80 16.91
CA LYS A 490 104.09 6.66 16.65
C LYS A 490 104.96 6.46 17.90
N THR A 491 104.60 7.06 19.04
CA THR A 491 105.28 6.79 20.30
C THR A 491 104.80 5.49 20.91
N ARG A 492 103.57 5.03 20.66
CA ARG A 492 103.09 3.69 21.03
C ARG A 492 103.81 2.61 20.24
N GLU A 493 103.96 2.74 18.92
CA GLU A 493 104.80 1.85 18.10
C GLU A 493 106.23 1.75 18.67
N LYS A 494 106.83 2.89 19.03
CA LYS A 494 108.15 2.94 19.68
C LYS A 494 108.14 2.43 21.11
N LEU A 495 107.06 2.61 21.85
CA LEU A 495 106.92 2.22 23.26
C LEU A 495 106.62 0.74 23.38
N ASP A 496 105.87 0.14 22.46
CA ASP A 496 105.70 -1.31 22.30
C ASP A 496 107.04 -1.95 21.93
N SER A 497 107.84 -1.33 21.05
CA SER A 497 109.23 -1.74 20.78
C SER A 497 110.14 -1.59 22.01
N LYS A 498 110.06 -0.47 22.76
CA LYS A 498 110.79 -0.31 24.03
C LYS A 498 110.24 -1.16 25.17
N HIS A 499 109.01 -1.64 25.11
CA HIS A 499 108.48 -2.69 25.99
C HIS A 499 108.88 -4.09 25.51
N GLY A 500 109.48 -4.23 24.33
CA GLY A 500 110.35 -5.37 24.02
C GLY A 500 111.62 -5.28 24.85
N GLU A 501 112.44 -4.26 24.59
CA GLU A 501 113.72 -4.02 25.28
C GLU A 501 113.60 -3.96 26.81
N VAL A 502 112.54 -3.34 27.35
CA VAL A 502 112.30 -3.29 28.81
C VAL A 502 111.91 -4.65 29.37
N ARG A 503 111.25 -5.55 28.62
CA ARG A 503 111.03 -6.93 29.10
C ARG A 503 112.29 -7.79 29.05
N GLU A 504 113.18 -7.51 28.10
CA GLU A 504 114.52 -8.12 28.05
C GLU A 504 115.34 -7.65 29.27
N LEU A 505 115.38 -6.33 29.52
CA LEU A 505 116.05 -5.74 30.69
C LEU A 505 115.36 -6.08 32.03
N GLU A 506 114.05 -6.25 32.10
CA GLU A 506 113.35 -6.71 33.31
C GLU A 506 113.63 -8.19 33.59
N SER A 507 113.91 -9.01 32.57
CA SER A 507 114.40 -10.38 32.76
C SER A 507 115.79 -10.36 33.41
N GLU A 508 116.73 -9.60 32.84
CA GLU A 508 118.09 -9.43 33.40
C GLU A 508 118.06 -8.81 34.81
N LEU A 509 117.15 -7.87 35.06
CA LEU A 509 117.03 -7.19 36.35
C LEU A 509 116.29 -8.04 37.39
N GLN A 510 115.40 -8.95 36.99
CA GLN A 510 114.86 -9.99 37.88
C GLN A 510 115.92 -11.02 38.29
N GLU A 511 116.81 -11.44 37.38
CA GLU A 511 117.96 -12.25 37.74
C GLU A 511 118.84 -11.52 38.77
N MET A 512 119.18 -10.25 38.53
CA MET A 512 119.98 -9.43 39.45
C MET A 512 119.30 -9.19 40.81
N ILE A 513 117.98 -8.96 40.87
CA ILE A 513 117.25 -8.83 42.14
C ILE A 513 117.21 -10.16 42.90
N SER A 514 117.02 -11.29 42.20
CA SER A 514 117.02 -12.61 42.83
C SER A 514 118.37 -12.98 43.45
N ALA A 515 119.48 -12.49 42.87
CA ALA A 515 120.84 -12.65 43.39
C ALA A 515 121.17 -11.73 44.58
N ALA A 516 120.38 -10.67 44.84
CA ALA A 516 120.77 -9.55 45.71
C ALA A 516 120.02 -9.45 47.05
N GLY A 517 119.15 -10.40 47.40
CA GLY A 517 118.61 -10.61 48.77
C GLY A 517 118.15 -9.36 49.52
N GLY A 518 116.93 -8.89 49.25
CA GLY A 518 116.40 -7.57 49.67
C GLY A 518 116.56 -7.20 51.16
N GLN A 519 116.78 -5.90 51.40
CA GLN A 519 117.15 -5.32 52.70
C GLN A 519 116.01 -5.27 53.73
N GLU A 520 116.39 -5.34 55.01
CA GLU A 520 115.50 -5.07 56.15
C GLU A 520 115.24 -3.57 56.35
N VAL A 521 114.06 -3.24 56.90
CA VAL A 521 113.44 -1.90 56.87
C VAL A 521 113.63 -1.15 58.20
N THR A 522 114.11 0.09 58.13
CA THR A 522 114.44 0.94 59.29
C THR A 522 113.21 1.66 59.90
N PRO A 523 113.29 2.22 61.13
CA PRO A 523 112.12 2.77 61.82
C PRO A 523 111.39 3.90 61.09
N PHE A 524 112.09 4.83 60.44
CA PHE A 524 111.45 5.89 59.66
C PHE A 524 110.67 5.34 58.46
N GLU A 525 111.17 4.29 57.83
CA GLU A 525 110.47 3.61 56.73
C GLU A 525 109.22 2.85 57.22
N ARG A 526 109.12 2.54 58.52
CA ARG A 526 107.90 1.99 59.14
C ARG A 526 106.80 3.05 59.27
N GLU A 527 107.14 4.28 59.63
CA GLU A 527 106.22 5.43 59.60
C GLU A 527 105.86 5.82 58.16
N LEU A 528 106.84 5.80 57.25
CA LEU A 528 106.63 5.99 55.83
C LEU A 528 105.73 4.89 55.24
N ALA A 529 105.81 3.65 55.75
CA ALA A 529 104.91 2.55 55.40
C ALA A 529 103.51 2.68 56.02
N SER A 530 103.33 3.26 57.21
CA SER A 530 102.00 3.54 57.75
C SER A 530 101.31 4.67 56.99
N LEU A 531 102.03 5.77 56.70
CA LEU A 531 101.51 6.85 55.85
C LEU A 531 101.21 6.38 54.43
N ARG A 532 102.04 5.51 53.84
CA ARG A 532 101.73 4.86 52.55
C ARG A 532 100.48 3.97 52.64
N LYS A 533 100.25 3.26 53.74
CA LYS A 533 99.01 2.47 53.95
C LYS A 533 97.78 3.37 54.07
N GLU A 534 97.87 4.48 54.79
CA GLU A 534 96.76 5.45 54.87
C GLU A 534 96.46 6.07 53.49
N ILE A 535 97.51 6.44 52.74
CA ILE A 535 97.37 6.90 51.35
C ILE A 535 96.72 5.83 50.47
N THR A 536 97.16 4.56 50.51
CA THR A 536 96.52 3.52 49.69
C THR A 536 95.08 3.25 50.11
N ILE A 537 94.72 3.34 51.40
CA ILE A 537 93.33 3.24 51.87
C ILE A 537 92.49 4.40 51.31
N VAL A 538 92.99 5.64 51.36
CA VAL A 538 92.30 6.81 50.80
C VAL A 538 92.17 6.70 49.27
N GLU A 539 93.18 6.18 48.57
CA GLU A 539 93.08 5.87 47.14
C GLU A 539 92.08 4.74 46.86
N GLN A 540 91.99 3.72 47.72
CA GLN A 540 91.00 2.63 47.60
C GLN A 540 89.59 3.21 47.70
N VAL A 541 89.33 4.05 48.71
CA VAL A 541 88.05 4.74 48.90
C VAL A 541 87.75 5.66 47.72
N LYS A 542 88.74 6.40 47.21
CA LYS A 542 88.59 7.23 46.01
C LYS A 542 88.20 6.38 44.79
N ARG A 543 88.91 5.29 44.50
CA ARG A 543 88.63 4.38 43.39
C ARG A 543 87.21 3.79 43.49
N ASN A 544 86.77 3.44 44.70
CA ASN A 544 85.41 2.95 44.93
C ASN A 544 84.35 4.04 44.65
N MET A 545 84.59 5.28 45.08
CA MET A 545 83.70 6.42 44.78
C MET A 545 83.68 6.77 43.29
N GLU A 546 84.81 6.63 42.59
CA GLU A 546 84.89 6.78 41.13
C GLU A 546 84.13 5.66 40.39
N GLN A 547 84.14 4.42 40.92
CA GLN A 547 83.33 3.31 40.40
C GLN A 547 81.82 3.50 40.65
N GLU A 548 81.41 3.92 41.85
CA GLU A 548 80.01 4.24 42.13
C GLU A 548 79.51 5.40 41.26
N TYR A 549 80.33 6.46 41.09
CA TYR A 549 80.02 7.55 40.16
C TYR A 549 79.85 7.06 38.72
N LEU A 550 80.76 6.18 38.23
CA LEU A 550 80.64 5.58 36.90
C LEU A 550 79.39 4.71 36.77
N ARG A 551 79.00 3.94 37.79
CA ARG A 551 77.77 3.14 37.76
C ARG A 551 76.54 4.05 37.71
N CYS A 552 76.46 5.08 38.57
CA CYS A 552 75.39 6.07 38.53
C CYS A 552 75.33 6.84 37.19
N GLN A 553 76.48 7.10 36.56
CA GLN A 553 76.53 7.73 35.23
C GLN A 553 76.05 6.77 34.12
N GLN A 554 76.36 5.48 34.20
CA GLN A 554 75.85 4.44 33.29
C GLN A 554 74.34 4.23 33.47
N GLU A 555 73.86 4.20 34.71
CA GLU A 555 72.44 4.14 35.06
C GLU A 555 71.70 5.36 34.48
N LEU A 556 72.18 6.59 34.72
CA LEU A 556 71.64 7.82 34.12
C LEU A 556 71.63 7.80 32.59
N PHE A 557 72.70 7.30 31.95
CA PHE A 557 72.74 7.17 30.49
C PHE A 557 71.73 6.14 29.99
N SER A 558 71.55 5.03 30.71
CA SER A 558 70.55 4.00 30.37
C SER A 558 69.11 4.54 30.50
N LEU A 559 68.83 5.30 31.56
CA LEU A 559 67.54 5.96 31.79
C LEU A 559 67.28 7.07 30.75
N SER A 560 68.30 7.84 30.38
CA SER A 560 68.22 8.82 29.30
C SER A 560 67.87 8.17 27.96
N LYS A 561 68.52 7.05 27.63
CA LYS A 561 68.23 6.26 26.42
C LYS A 561 66.85 5.58 26.45
N GLN A 562 66.38 5.14 27.62
CA GLN A 562 65.00 4.66 27.78
C GLN A 562 64.01 5.81 27.61
N SER A 563 64.31 7.00 28.14
CA SER A 563 63.48 8.21 27.99
C SER A 563 63.38 8.66 26.53
N SER A 564 64.46 8.59 25.75
CA SER A 564 64.39 8.94 24.32
C SER A 564 63.52 7.93 23.56
N VAL A 565 63.72 6.62 23.76
CA VAL A 565 62.88 5.58 23.13
C VAL A 565 61.40 5.72 23.53
N LYS A 566 61.11 6.10 24.77
CA LYS A 566 59.72 6.39 25.20
C LYS A 566 59.16 7.68 24.61
N SER A 567 60.00 8.66 24.27
CA SER A 567 59.59 9.81 23.47
C SER A 567 59.26 9.42 22.04
N ASP A 568 60.09 8.59 21.40
CA ASP A 568 59.88 8.08 20.03
C ASP A 568 58.58 7.24 19.93
N GLU A 569 58.35 6.36 20.91
CA GLU A 569 57.10 5.62 21.06
C GLU A 569 55.89 6.56 21.20
N ASN A 570 56.00 7.60 22.04
CA ASN A 570 54.92 8.57 22.27
C ASN A 570 54.59 9.38 21.00
N GLU A 571 55.61 9.84 20.25
CA GLU A 571 55.41 10.45 18.93
C GLU A 571 54.69 9.49 17.95
N PHE A 572 55.06 8.20 17.95
CA PHE A 572 54.40 7.19 17.11
C PHE A 572 52.94 6.96 17.52
N PHE A 573 52.63 6.98 18.81
CA PHE A 573 51.24 6.92 19.29
C PHE A 573 50.45 8.19 18.95
N GLN A 574 51.04 9.39 19.07
CA GLN A 574 50.41 10.64 18.62
C GLN A 574 50.11 10.62 17.11
N LYS A 575 51.05 10.17 16.28
CA LYS A 575 50.86 10.00 14.82
C LYS A 575 49.73 8.98 14.53
N LYS A 576 49.62 7.90 15.29
CA LYS A 576 48.49 6.94 15.20
C LYS A 576 47.15 7.56 15.62
N ILE A 577 47.13 8.36 16.69
CA ILE A 577 45.92 9.05 17.16
C ILE A 577 45.42 10.02 16.09
N ALA A 578 46.29 10.87 15.54
CA ALA A 578 45.92 11.80 14.46
C ALA A 578 45.38 11.08 13.20
N ILE A 579 45.92 9.91 12.84
CA ILE A 579 45.38 9.07 11.75
C ILE A 579 44.01 8.48 12.10
N ALA A 580 43.79 8.07 13.36
CA ALA A 580 42.51 7.56 13.82
C ALA A 580 41.43 8.67 13.88
N GLU A 581 41.80 9.86 14.33
CA GLU A 581 40.94 11.06 14.34
C GLU A 581 40.59 11.50 12.91
N GLY A 582 41.56 11.53 12.00
CA GLY A 582 41.30 11.81 10.58
C GLY A 582 40.33 10.81 9.94
N LYS A 583 40.48 9.51 10.24
CA LYS A 583 39.51 8.48 9.81
C LYS A 583 38.15 8.61 10.48
N LYS A 584 38.10 8.99 11.76
CA LYS A 584 36.86 9.28 12.48
C LYS A 584 36.08 10.41 11.80
N VAL A 585 36.74 11.53 11.49
CA VAL A 585 36.12 12.68 10.81
C VAL A 585 35.64 12.31 9.40
N GLN A 586 36.37 11.45 8.67
CA GLN A 586 35.91 10.92 7.39
C GLN A 586 34.62 10.08 7.55
N LEU A 587 34.59 9.15 8.51
CA LEU A 587 33.40 8.34 8.78
C LEU A 587 32.21 9.17 9.28
N GLU A 588 32.43 10.17 10.13
CA GLU A 588 31.38 11.11 10.57
C GLU A 588 30.84 11.94 9.40
N ALA A 589 31.70 12.36 8.46
CA ALA A 589 31.29 13.06 7.24
C ALA A 589 30.52 12.15 6.26
N ASP A 590 30.85 10.86 6.18
CA ASP A 590 30.14 9.87 5.35
C ASP A 590 28.79 9.48 5.97
N ILE A 591 28.73 9.24 7.29
CA ILE A 591 27.48 9.08 8.04
C ILE A 591 26.57 10.30 7.84
N SER A 592 27.10 11.52 7.84
CA SER A 592 26.34 12.75 7.58
C SER A 592 25.84 12.89 6.12
N LYS A 593 26.34 12.10 5.16
CA LYS A 593 25.77 11.98 3.80
C LYS A 593 24.64 10.98 3.78
N GLU A 594 24.88 9.77 4.28
CA GLU A 594 23.86 8.71 4.40
C GLU A 594 22.64 9.22 5.19
N GLU A 595 22.85 9.98 6.25
CA GLU A 595 21.79 10.66 7.01
C GLU A 595 20.97 11.69 6.23
N LYS A 596 21.48 12.25 5.13
CA LYS A 596 20.74 13.16 4.24
C LYS A 596 20.04 12.37 3.15
N ASP A 597 20.72 11.39 2.56
CA ASP A 597 20.16 10.51 1.54
C ASP A 597 18.97 9.71 2.11
N ILE A 598 19.06 9.25 3.36
CA ILE A 598 17.92 8.68 4.12
C ILE A 598 16.77 9.68 4.24
N LYS A 599 17.03 10.93 4.66
CA LYS A 599 15.98 11.95 4.81
C LYS A 599 15.33 12.32 3.48
N ASP A 600 16.09 12.34 2.37
CA ASP A 600 15.54 12.58 1.04
C ASP A 600 14.76 11.37 0.49
N ILE A 601 15.15 10.15 0.85
CA ILE A 601 14.36 8.93 0.62
C ILE A 601 13.06 8.97 1.45
N GLU A 602 13.10 9.38 2.72
CA GLU A 602 11.91 9.55 3.57
C GLU A 602 10.96 10.62 3.01
N ASN A 603 11.50 11.77 2.59
CA ASN A 603 10.76 12.83 1.88
C ASN A 603 10.11 12.28 0.60
N ARG A 604 10.83 11.48 -0.20
CA ARG A 604 10.27 10.87 -1.42
C ARG A 604 9.23 9.80 -1.12
N ILE A 605 9.39 8.99 -0.08
CA ILE A 605 8.38 8.05 0.41
C ILE A 605 7.12 8.79 0.86
N GLN A 606 7.26 9.92 1.56
CA GLN A 606 6.13 10.72 2.01
C GLN A 606 5.41 11.41 0.83
N SER A 607 6.14 11.89 -0.17
CA SER A 607 5.59 12.35 -1.45
C SER A 607 4.78 11.24 -2.13
N ILE A 608 5.34 10.02 -2.26
CA ILE A 608 4.65 8.87 -2.86
C ILE A 608 3.41 8.46 -2.04
N ARG A 609 3.44 8.57 -0.70
CA ARG A 609 2.27 8.34 0.15
C ARG A 609 1.16 9.36 -0.11
N THR A 610 1.48 10.63 -0.33
CA THR A 610 0.48 11.65 -0.71
C THR A 610 -0.04 11.44 -2.14
N GLU A 611 0.81 11.00 -3.08
CA GLU A 611 0.39 10.60 -4.43
C GLU A 611 -0.59 9.42 -4.36
N ILE A 612 -0.31 8.38 -3.57
CA ILE A 612 -1.20 7.23 -3.33
C ILE A 612 -2.52 7.65 -2.67
N ALA A 613 -2.48 8.53 -1.67
CA ALA A 613 -3.70 9.04 -1.02
C ALA A 613 -4.59 9.81 -2.01
N ASN A 614 -3.99 10.62 -2.89
CA ASN A 614 -4.70 11.34 -3.94
C ASN A 614 -5.30 10.39 -4.99
N VAL A 615 -4.55 9.37 -5.43
CA VAL A 615 -5.05 8.34 -6.36
C VAL A 615 -6.22 7.56 -5.73
N ASN A 616 -6.12 7.17 -4.46
CA ASN A 616 -7.21 6.49 -3.74
C ASN A 616 -8.46 7.38 -3.61
N LYS A 617 -8.29 8.69 -3.40
CA LYS A 617 -9.41 9.65 -3.39
C LYS A 617 -10.09 9.74 -4.75
N ILE A 618 -9.33 9.87 -5.84
CA ILE A 618 -9.85 9.90 -7.22
C ILE A 618 -10.54 8.57 -7.57
N LEU A 619 -10.05 7.44 -7.05
CA LEU A 619 -10.67 6.12 -7.21
C LEU A 619 -12.01 6.05 -6.46
N HIS A 620 -12.10 6.59 -5.24
CA HIS A 620 -13.34 6.69 -4.47
C HIS A 620 -14.39 7.59 -5.19
N GLU A 621 -13.99 8.78 -5.62
CA GLU A 621 -14.83 9.70 -6.40
C GLU A 621 -15.33 9.04 -7.70
N ARG A 622 -14.47 8.28 -8.39
CA ARG A 622 -14.85 7.50 -9.58
C ARG A 622 -15.81 6.36 -9.25
N ASN A 623 -15.66 5.69 -8.12
CA ASN A 623 -16.58 4.64 -7.67
C ASN A 623 -17.96 5.22 -7.34
N GLU A 624 -18.05 6.36 -6.66
CA GLU A 624 -19.32 7.05 -6.40
C GLU A 624 -20.04 7.45 -7.69
N ILE A 625 -19.30 7.96 -8.68
CA ILE A 625 -19.82 8.26 -10.02
C ILE A 625 -20.28 6.98 -10.73
N GLN A 626 -19.56 5.86 -10.59
CA GLN A 626 -19.94 4.58 -11.17
C GLN A 626 -21.19 3.99 -10.50
N GLU A 627 -21.29 4.03 -9.18
CA GLU A 627 -22.45 3.54 -8.42
C GLU A 627 -23.70 4.37 -8.70
N SER A 628 -23.60 5.70 -8.70
CA SER A 628 -24.73 6.56 -9.06
C SER A 628 -25.18 6.39 -10.52
N ALA A 629 -24.24 6.17 -11.45
CA ALA A 629 -24.56 5.79 -12.83
C ALA A 629 -25.26 4.42 -12.92
N LEU A 630 -24.81 3.41 -12.15
CA LEU A 630 -25.46 2.10 -12.08
C LEU A 630 -26.85 2.17 -11.46
N GLN A 631 -27.05 3.00 -10.42
CA GLN A 631 -28.37 3.28 -9.84
C GLN A 631 -29.30 3.96 -10.85
N LEU A 632 -28.82 4.96 -11.60
CA LEU A 632 -29.58 5.61 -12.67
C LEU A 632 -29.97 4.62 -13.79
N ILE A 633 -29.06 3.72 -14.16
CA ILE A 633 -29.32 2.62 -15.11
C ILE A 633 -30.35 1.63 -14.54
N ALA A 634 -30.35 1.35 -13.24
CA ALA A 634 -31.35 0.49 -12.60
C ALA A 634 -32.74 1.14 -12.55
N VAL A 635 -32.83 2.43 -12.18
CA VAL A 635 -34.09 3.19 -12.17
C VAL A 635 -34.68 3.30 -13.57
N SER A 636 -33.89 3.70 -14.56
CA SER A 636 -34.35 3.80 -15.96
C SER A 636 -34.76 2.43 -16.54
N LYS A 637 -34.05 1.33 -16.24
CA LYS A 637 -34.52 -0.03 -16.55
C LYS A 637 -35.88 -0.34 -15.91
N SER A 638 -36.08 0.02 -14.64
CA SER A 638 -37.38 -0.09 -13.96
C SER A 638 -38.47 0.66 -14.73
N ASP A 639 -38.18 1.87 -15.19
CA ASP A 639 -39.16 2.73 -15.85
C ASP A 639 -39.47 2.27 -17.28
N TYR A 640 -38.48 1.77 -18.03
CA TYR A 640 -38.72 1.07 -19.29
C TYR A 640 -39.58 -0.18 -19.10
N ILE A 641 -39.40 -0.94 -18.00
CA ILE A 641 -40.25 -2.09 -17.66
C ILE A 641 -41.69 -1.66 -17.30
N LYS A 642 -41.88 -0.51 -16.63
CA LYS A 642 -43.22 0.06 -16.39
C LYS A 642 -43.89 0.43 -17.70
N VAL A 643 -43.21 1.19 -18.56
CA VAL A 643 -43.72 1.60 -19.89
C VAL A 643 -44.05 0.40 -20.78
N LEU A 644 -43.24 -0.68 -20.72
CA LEU A 644 -43.53 -1.93 -21.42
C LEU A 644 -44.83 -2.58 -20.89
N LYS A 645 -44.96 -2.72 -19.57
CA LYS A 645 -46.18 -3.29 -18.93
C LYS A 645 -47.42 -2.45 -19.20
N ASP A 646 -47.30 -1.13 -19.24
CA ASP A 646 -48.39 -0.24 -19.61
C ASP A 646 -48.77 -0.41 -21.09
N ALA A 647 -47.79 -0.58 -21.99
CA ALA A 647 -48.03 -0.90 -23.40
C ALA A 647 -48.70 -2.28 -23.59
N GLU A 648 -48.26 -3.30 -22.84
CA GLU A 648 -48.87 -4.63 -22.80
C GLU A 648 -50.32 -4.58 -22.27
N MET A 649 -50.58 -3.84 -21.19
CA MET A 649 -51.92 -3.62 -20.65
C MET A 649 -52.82 -2.90 -21.66
N ASN A 650 -52.31 -1.85 -22.34
CA ASN A 650 -53.03 -1.18 -23.42
C ASN A 650 -53.33 -2.14 -24.59
N TYR A 651 -52.37 -2.98 -24.99
CA TYR A 651 -52.57 -4.02 -26.01
C TYR A 651 -53.66 -5.03 -25.59
N LEU A 652 -53.63 -5.52 -24.35
CA LEU A 652 -54.62 -6.44 -23.80
C LEU A 652 -56.02 -5.80 -23.74
N GLN A 653 -56.13 -4.53 -23.36
CA GLN A 653 -57.37 -3.76 -23.43
C GLN A 653 -57.89 -3.69 -24.87
N LYS A 654 -57.05 -3.35 -25.86
CA LYS A 654 -57.45 -3.32 -27.27
C LYS A 654 -57.79 -4.71 -27.84
N GLN A 655 -57.10 -5.76 -27.40
CA GLN A 655 -57.46 -7.13 -27.75
C GLN A 655 -58.84 -7.52 -27.18
N ASN A 656 -59.17 -7.06 -25.97
CA ASN A 656 -60.48 -7.27 -25.34
C ASN A 656 -61.59 -6.41 -25.97
N GLU A 657 -61.32 -5.18 -26.38
CA GLU A 657 -62.21 -4.36 -27.23
C GLU A 657 -62.49 -5.08 -28.56
N LEU A 658 -61.46 -5.63 -29.22
CA LEU A 658 -61.62 -6.41 -30.46
C LEU A 658 -62.43 -7.71 -30.24
N LYS A 659 -62.20 -8.44 -29.13
CA LYS A 659 -63.03 -9.60 -28.74
C LYS A 659 -64.49 -9.20 -28.53
N PHE A 660 -64.75 -8.05 -27.88
CA PHE A 660 -66.09 -7.50 -27.67
C PHE A 660 -66.76 -7.04 -28.98
N LEU A 661 -66.03 -6.39 -29.88
CA LEU A 661 -66.51 -5.99 -31.20
C LEU A 661 -66.81 -7.21 -32.09
N ARG A 662 -65.97 -8.26 -32.06
CA ARG A 662 -66.25 -9.55 -32.73
C ARG A 662 -67.53 -10.20 -32.18
N ARG A 663 -67.71 -10.21 -30.84
CA ARG A 663 -68.96 -10.68 -30.19
C ARG A 663 -70.17 -9.83 -30.59
N LYS A 664 -70.05 -8.50 -30.69
CA LYS A 664 -71.11 -7.62 -31.22
C LYS A 664 -71.43 -7.95 -32.68
N LYS A 665 -70.43 -8.01 -33.58
CA LYS A 665 -70.61 -8.39 -34.99
C LYS A 665 -71.35 -9.73 -35.13
N GLY A 666 -70.98 -10.74 -34.33
CA GLY A 666 -71.69 -12.03 -34.28
C GLY A 666 -73.15 -11.90 -33.83
N LYS A 667 -73.46 -11.09 -32.81
CA LYS A 667 -74.85 -10.82 -32.39
C LYS A 667 -75.65 -10.09 -33.47
N HIS A 668 -75.07 -9.10 -34.16
CA HIS A 668 -75.73 -8.40 -35.27
C HIS A 668 -75.93 -9.33 -36.48
N PHE A 669 -74.99 -10.22 -36.78
CA PHE A 669 -75.13 -11.21 -37.85
C PHE A 669 -76.23 -12.25 -37.56
N LYS A 670 -76.38 -12.70 -36.30
CA LYS A 670 -77.54 -13.52 -35.90
C LYS A 670 -78.86 -12.78 -36.09
N LYS A 671 -78.96 -11.51 -35.67
CA LYS A 671 -80.14 -10.66 -35.93
C LYS A 671 -80.42 -10.45 -37.42
N LEU A 672 -79.38 -10.36 -38.26
CA LEU A 672 -79.54 -10.28 -39.71
C LEU A 672 -80.11 -11.58 -40.29
N LEU A 673 -79.62 -12.74 -39.85
CA LEU A 673 -80.17 -14.06 -40.21
C LEU A 673 -81.61 -14.25 -39.72
N GLU A 674 -81.94 -13.77 -38.52
CA GLU A 674 -83.32 -13.74 -38.00
C GLU A 674 -84.22 -12.86 -38.87
N ASN A 675 -83.77 -11.65 -39.25
CA ASN A 675 -84.48 -10.78 -40.18
C ASN A 675 -84.63 -11.39 -41.58
N GLN A 676 -83.60 -12.06 -42.10
CA GLN A 676 -83.68 -12.79 -43.37
C GLN A 676 -84.70 -13.95 -43.31
N ARG A 677 -84.76 -14.69 -42.20
CA ARG A 677 -85.80 -15.71 -41.97
C ARG A 677 -87.20 -15.09 -41.92
N TYR A 678 -87.37 -13.92 -41.29
CA TYR A 678 -88.65 -13.20 -41.32
C TYR A 678 -89.01 -12.72 -42.73
N ILE A 679 -88.04 -12.22 -43.52
CA ILE A 679 -88.26 -11.85 -44.92
C ILE A 679 -88.75 -13.06 -45.73
N VAL A 680 -88.01 -14.18 -45.71
CA VAL A 680 -88.39 -15.41 -46.44
C VAL A 680 -89.75 -15.96 -46.00
N TYR A 681 -90.08 -15.88 -44.70
CA TYR A 681 -91.41 -16.23 -44.18
C TYR A 681 -92.52 -15.33 -44.74
N TRP A 682 -92.28 -14.01 -44.83
CA TRP A 682 -93.23 -13.08 -45.42
C TRP A 682 -93.32 -13.20 -46.96
N GLU A 683 -92.22 -13.50 -47.64
CA GLU A 683 -92.21 -13.83 -49.07
C GLU A 683 -93.04 -15.09 -49.34
N GLY A 684 -92.88 -16.15 -48.54
CA GLY A 684 -93.74 -17.35 -48.62
C GLY A 684 -95.22 -17.05 -48.35
N LYS A 685 -95.54 -16.19 -47.37
CA LYS A 685 -96.90 -15.69 -47.14
C LYS A 685 -97.47 -14.94 -48.35
N VAL A 686 -96.66 -14.11 -49.02
CA VAL A 686 -97.06 -13.37 -50.22
C VAL A 686 -97.22 -14.30 -51.43
N GLN A 687 -96.34 -15.28 -51.60
CA GLN A 687 -96.45 -16.29 -52.65
C GLN A 687 -97.75 -17.10 -52.52
N LEU A 688 -98.06 -17.61 -51.32
CA LEU A 688 -99.33 -18.29 -51.04
C LEU A 688 -100.55 -17.38 -51.27
N ALA A 689 -100.44 -16.08 -50.97
CA ALA A 689 -101.50 -15.11 -51.25
C ALA A 689 -101.70 -14.87 -52.76
N ASP A 690 -100.63 -14.81 -53.56
CA ASP A 690 -100.74 -14.66 -55.02
C ASP A 690 -101.10 -15.99 -55.72
N GLU A 691 -100.78 -17.15 -55.16
CA GLU A 691 -101.23 -18.47 -55.65
C GLU A 691 -102.73 -18.68 -55.41
N THR A 692 -103.21 -18.45 -54.18
CA THR A 692 -104.66 -18.47 -53.90
C THR A 692 -105.42 -17.45 -54.75
N ARG A 693 -104.84 -16.27 -55.00
CA ARG A 693 -105.37 -15.26 -55.93
C ARG A 693 -105.33 -15.69 -57.40
N LYS A 694 -104.36 -16.49 -57.84
CA LYS A 694 -104.32 -17.09 -59.19
C LYS A 694 -105.41 -18.17 -59.34
N ILE A 695 -105.60 -19.02 -58.32
CA ILE A 695 -106.67 -20.02 -58.27
C ILE A 695 -108.05 -19.33 -58.38
N LEU A 696 -108.29 -18.31 -57.54
CA LEU A 696 -109.50 -17.47 -57.56
C LEU A 696 -109.71 -16.67 -58.87
N LYS A 697 -108.69 -16.54 -59.71
CA LYS A 697 -108.76 -15.87 -61.02
C LYS A 697 -108.74 -16.84 -62.21
N SER A 698 -108.69 -18.15 -61.97
CA SER A 698 -108.62 -19.14 -63.05
C SER A 698 -109.92 -19.18 -63.85
N GLU A 699 -109.83 -19.13 -65.18
CA GLU A 699 -111.01 -19.04 -66.06
C GLU A 699 -111.87 -20.33 -66.11
N SER A 700 -111.42 -21.41 -65.48
CA SER A 700 -112.14 -22.69 -65.46
C SER A 700 -113.56 -22.52 -64.90
N HIS A 701 -113.68 -21.94 -63.71
CA HIS A 701 -114.96 -21.68 -63.06
C HIS A 701 -115.81 -20.62 -63.78
N LEU A 702 -115.18 -19.72 -64.55
CA LEU A 702 -115.91 -18.76 -65.38
C LEU A 702 -116.55 -19.45 -66.60
N LYS A 703 -115.86 -20.41 -67.24
CA LYS A 703 -116.43 -21.19 -68.36
C LYS A 703 -117.64 -22.02 -67.92
N GLU A 704 -117.54 -22.68 -66.76
CA GLU A 704 -118.65 -23.42 -66.14
C GLU A 704 -119.86 -22.50 -65.89
N PHE A 705 -119.63 -21.32 -65.28
CA PHE A 705 -120.67 -20.33 -65.04
C PHE A 705 -121.33 -19.81 -66.34
N PHE A 706 -120.55 -19.60 -67.42
CA PHE A 706 -121.10 -19.22 -68.72
C PHE A 706 -121.94 -20.33 -69.37
N ASN A 707 -121.54 -21.60 -69.23
CA ASN A 707 -122.29 -22.75 -69.76
C ASN A 707 -123.62 -22.95 -69.01
N ILE A 708 -123.62 -22.84 -67.67
CA ILE A 708 -124.86 -22.86 -66.88
C ILE A 708 -125.80 -21.71 -67.31
N LYS A 709 -125.23 -20.53 -67.58
CA LYS A 709 -125.98 -19.33 -67.98
C LYS A 709 -126.53 -19.38 -69.42
N SER A 710 -125.92 -20.15 -70.32
CA SER A 710 -126.47 -20.39 -71.67
C SER A 710 -127.57 -21.47 -71.63
N GLU A 711 -127.40 -22.54 -70.85
CA GLU A 711 -128.41 -23.59 -70.74
C GLU A 711 -129.68 -23.11 -70.01
N ILE A 712 -129.56 -22.24 -68.98
CA ILE A 712 -130.71 -21.56 -68.36
C ILE A 712 -131.52 -20.76 -69.41
N ARG A 713 -130.85 -20.04 -70.32
CA ARG A 713 -131.54 -19.32 -71.41
C ARG A 713 -132.22 -20.28 -72.39
N ARG A 714 -131.60 -21.43 -72.67
CA ARG A 714 -132.15 -22.47 -73.55
C ARG A 714 -133.44 -23.07 -72.97
N LEU A 715 -133.45 -23.34 -71.66
CA LEU A 715 -134.63 -23.81 -70.92
C LEU A 715 -135.74 -22.75 -70.84
N GLN A 716 -135.40 -21.47 -70.65
CA GLN A 716 -136.36 -20.35 -70.67
C GLN A 716 -137.07 -20.22 -72.03
N VAL A 717 -136.34 -20.32 -73.15
CA VAL A 717 -136.94 -20.33 -74.51
C VAL A 717 -137.86 -21.53 -74.70
N LYS A 718 -137.47 -22.71 -74.20
CA LYS A 718 -138.30 -23.93 -74.26
C LYS A 718 -139.60 -23.77 -73.47
N GLN A 719 -139.56 -23.07 -72.32
CA GLN A 719 -140.74 -22.73 -71.52
C GLN A 719 -141.71 -21.78 -72.25
N GLU A 720 -141.20 -20.81 -73.03
CA GLU A 720 -142.05 -19.94 -73.85
C GLU A 720 -142.71 -20.68 -75.02
N GLN A 721 -142.08 -21.70 -75.59
CA GLN A 721 -142.66 -22.52 -76.66
C GLN A 721 -143.84 -23.35 -76.13
N ILE A 722 -143.66 -24.03 -75.00
CA ILE A 722 -144.73 -24.81 -74.34
C ILE A 722 -145.95 -23.94 -74.01
N LYS A 723 -145.74 -22.69 -73.54
CA LYS A 723 -146.83 -21.74 -73.28
C LYS A 723 -147.60 -21.31 -74.55
N LYS A 724 -146.96 -21.32 -75.74
CA LYS A 724 -147.62 -21.02 -77.02
C LYS A 724 -148.42 -22.22 -77.53
N GLU A 725 -147.89 -23.43 -77.36
CA GLU A 725 -148.58 -24.68 -77.72
C GLU A 725 -149.85 -24.89 -76.87
N GLN A 726 -149.77 -24.63 -75.56
CA GLN A 726 -150.95 -24.59 -74.67
C GLN A 726 -151.99 -23.54 -75.10
N GLY A 727 -151.55 -22.39 -75.60
CA GLY A 727 -152.44 -21.35 -76.13
C GLY A 727 -153.21 -21.79 -77.38
N ASN A 728 -152.54 -22.49 -78.31
CA ASN A 728 -153.17 -23.02 -79.53
C ASN A 728 -154.20 -24.10 -79.19
N PHE A 729 -153.88 -25.04 -78.30
CA PHE A 729 -154.78 -26.11 -77.87
C PHE A 729 -156.10 -25.57 -77.29
N VAL A 730 -156.03 -24.51 -76.47
CA VAL A 730 -157.22 -23.81 -75.93
C VAL A 730 -158.06 -23.15 -77.03
N GLN A 731 -157.45 -22.74 -78.16
CA GLN A 731 -158.17 -22.14 -79.29
C GLN A 731 -158.85 -23.17 -80.19
N GLU A 732 -158.27 -24.36 -80.34
CA GLU A 732 -158.89 -25.49 -81.07
C GLU A 732 -160.03 -26.12 -80.25
N MET A 733 -159.83 -26.33 -78.96
CA MET A 733 -160.86 -26.80 -78.03
C MET A 733 -162.11 -25.89 -78.03
N ARG A 734 -161.92 -24.57 -78.11
CA ARG A 734 -163.02 -23.58 -78.24
C ARG A 734 -163.77 -23.64 -79.58
N ARG A 735 -163.19 -24.24 -80.63
CA ARG A 735 -163.86 -24.43 -81.93
C ARG A 735 -164.65 -25.74 -81.95
N ALA A 736 -164.09 -26.83 -81.42
CA ALA A 736 -164.76 -28.13 -81.34
C ALA A 736 -166.09 -28.07 -80.57
N VAL A 737 -166.14 -27.29 -79.48
CA VAL A 737 -167.37 -27.12 -78.66
C VAL A 737 -168.52 -26.45 -79.44
N TYR A 738 -168.22 -25.57 -80.40
CA TYR A 738 -169.26 -24.88 -81.19
C TYR A 738 -169.83 -25.74 -82.33
N THR A 739 -169.13 -26.81 -82.72
CA THR A 739 -169.61 -27.78 -83.73
C THR A 739 -170.30 -29.00 -83.11
N HIS A 740 -170.06 -29.30 -81.83
CA HIS A 740 -170.58 -30.50 -81.17
C HIS A 740 -172.00 -30.34 -80.57
N THR A 741 -172.55 -29.12 -80.58
CA THR A 741 -173.88 -28.78 -80.06
C THR A 741 -174.98 -28.77 -81.12
N SER A 742 -174.64 -28.94 -82.41
CA SER A 742 -175.59 -28.88 -83.52
C SER A 742 -175.28 -29.95 -84.57
N LEU A 743 -175.57 -31.21 -84.22
CA LEU A 743 -176.07 -32.32 -85.06
C LEU A 743 -175.96 -33.64 -84.26
N TYR A 744 -176.82 -33.81 -83.25
CA TYR A 744 -177.06 -35.08 -82.54
C TYR A 744 -178.26 -35.86 -83.14
N ILE A 745 -178.71 -35.40 -84.31
CA ILE A 745 -179.89 -35.75 -85.10
C ILE A 745 -179.46 -35.41 -86.54
N GLU A 746 -179.55 -36.24 -87.59
CA GLU A 746 -180.09 -37.60 -87.75
C GLU A 746 -179.01 -38.70 -88.00
N ALA A 747 -179.43 -39.95 -87.84
CA ALA A 747 -178.75 -41.15 -88.37
C ALA A 747 -179.38 -41.59 -89.72
N ASP A 748 -178.86 -42.67 -90.33
CA ASP A 748 -179.47 -43.41 -91.45
C ASP A 748 -179.81 -42.59 -92.73
N LYS A 749 -178.97 -42.54 -93.80
CA LYS A 749 -178.60 -43.72 -94.60
C LYS A 749 -177.58 -43.45 -95.73
N GLN A 750 -176.72 -44.46 -95.96
CA GLN A 750 -176.28 -45.04 -97.25
C GLN A 750 -175.75 -44.15 -98.41
N ALA A 751 -174.44 -44.31 -98.65
CA ALA A 751 -173.82 -44.92 -99.85
C ALA A 751 -173.94 -44.32 -101.28
N LEU A 752 -172.74 -44.23 -101.91
CA LEU A 752 -172.39 -44.36 -103.35
C LEU A 752 -172.62 -43.19 -104.35
N PHE A 753 -171.52 -42.86 -105.07
CA PHE A 753 -171.39 -41.94 -106.23
C PHE A 753 -171.67 -40.43 -105.97
N GLY A 754 -171.10 -39.48 -106.73
CA GLY A 754 -169.95 -39.55 -107.65
C GLY A 754 -169.79 -38.38 -108.64
N LYS A 755 -168.68 -37.63 -108.55
CA LYS A 755 -168.10 -36.66 -109.53
C LYS A 755 -168.82 -35.30 -109.75
N ARG A 756 -168.09 -34.17 -109.60
CA ARG A 756 -167.59 -33.30 -110.71
C ARG A 756 -166.74 -32.09 -110.22
N ARG A 757 -166.19 -31.31 -111.16
CA ARG A 757 -165.24 -30.18 -110.99
C ARG A 757 -165.92 -28.81 -111.21
N LYS A 758 -165.41 -27.70 -110.61
CA LYS A 758 -164.64 -26.63 -111.33
C LYS A 758 -164.22 -25.43 -110.44
N THR A 759 -163.24 -24.70 -110.99
CA THR A 759 -162.58 -23.40 -110.70
C THR A 759 -163.55 -22.19 -110.57
N PRO A 760 -163.13 -20.95 -110.16
CA PRO A 760 -161.78 -20.32 -110.15
C PRO A 760 -161.41 -19.64 -108.77
N GLU A 761 -160.57 -18.60 -108.56
CA GLU A 761 -159.82 -17.61 -109.39
C GLU A 761 -158.59 -16.98 -108.66
N TYR A 762 -157.89 -16.03 -109.32
CA TYR A 762 -156.55 -15.47 -109.06
C TYR A 762 -156.55 -13.91 -108.90
N ILE A 763 -155.43 -13.33 -108.41
CA ILE A 763 -155.08 -11.86 -108.32
C ILE A 763 -156.00 -10.91 -107.50
N GLN A 764 -155.46 -10.29 -106.43
CA GLN A 764 -155.37 -8.79 -106.29
C GLN A 764 -154.82 -8.26 -104.94
N LYS A 765 -155.03 -8.92 -103.79
CA LYS A 765 -154.78 -8.28 -102.46
C LYS A 765 -153.45 -8.63 -101.75
N LYS A 766 -152.47 -9.22 -102.44
CA LYS A 766 -151.15 -9.59 -101.86
C LYS A 766 -150.16 -8.40 -101.71
N ILE A 767 -150.51 -7.20 -102.19
CA ILE A 767 -149.59 -6.05 -102.31
C ILE A 767 -149.44 -5.21 -101.02
N LYS A 768 -150.42 -5.17 -100.11
CA LYS A 768 -150.37 -4.27 -98.93
C LYS A 768 -149.60 -4.80 -97.69
N HIS A 769 -149.08 -6.02 -97.70
CA HIS A 769 -148.40 -6.60 -96.52
C HIS A 769 -146.92 -6.19 -96.38
N THR A 770 -146.24 -5.82 -97.47
CA THR A 770 -144.78 -5.58 -97.49
C THR A 770 -144.35 -4.21 -96.95
N GLN A 771 -145.24 -3.22 -96.89
CA GLN A 771 -144.88 -1.83 -96.55
C GLN A 771 -144.79 -1.50 -95.05
N ARG A 772 -145.24 -2.38 -94.13
CA ARG A 772 -145.27 -2.07 -92.68
C ARG A 772 -143.98 -2.42 -91.91
N LYS A 773 -143.19 -3.41 -92.35
CA LYS A 773 -142.02 -3.93 -91.60
C LYS A 773 -140.73 -3.08 -91.65
N ILE A 774 -140.72 -1.96 -92.39
CA ILE A 774 -139.48 -1.17 -92.65
C ILE A 774 -139.31 0.03 -91.69
N ARG A 775 -140.32 0.40 -90.88
CA ARG A 775 -140.28 1.65 -90.08
C ARG A 775 -139.76 1.52 -88.64
N GLU A 776 -139.75 0.33 -88.05
CA GLU A 776 -139.43 0.16 -86.61
C GLU A 776 -137.93 0.10 -86.31
N ASN A 777 -137.12 -0.41 -87.25
CA ASN A 777 -135.66 -0.57 -87.09
C ASN A 777 -134.86 0.76 -87.04
N LYS A 778 -135.51 1.94 -87.08
CA LYS A 778 -134.82 3.25 -87.01
C LYS A 778 -134.64 3.83 -85.60
N LYS A 779 -135.14 3.19 -84.52
CA LYS A 779 -135.01 3.71 -83.14
C LYS A 779 -133.87 3.09 -82.30
N ALA A 780 -133.24 2.00 -82.74
CA ALA A 780 -132.25 1.28 -81.93
C ALA A 780 -130.80 1.83 -81.98
N VAL A 781 -130.51 2.80 -82.86
CA VAL A 781 -129.13 3.20 -83.22
C VAL A 781 -128.55 4.28 -82.27
N ILE A 782 -129.38 4.97 -81.49
CA ILE A 782 -128.98 6.18 -80.73
C ILE A 782 -128.21 5.85 -79.42
N GLY A 783 -128.28 4.61 -78.93
CA GLY A 783 -127.72 4.25 -77.61
C GLY A 783 -126.19 4.01 -77.53
N LEU A 784 -125.48 3.92 -78.65
CA LEU A 784 -124.08 3.44 -78.67
C LEU A 784 -122.99 4.53 -78.61
N SER A 785 -123.34 5.81 -78.80
CA SER A 785 -122.36 6.90 -78.93
C SER A 785 -121.79 7.43 -77.60
N PHE A 786 -122.43 7.16 -76.45
CA PHE A 786 -122.08 7.83 -75.19
C PHE A 786 -120.93 7.18 -74.39
N LYS A 787 -120.68 5.87 -74.57
CA LYS A 787 -119.62 5.17 -73.81
C LYS A 787 -118.20 5.47 -74.29
N GLN A 788 -118.03 5.95 -75.53
CA GLN A 788 -116.71 6.18 -76.13
C GLN A 788 -115.99 7.43 -75.61
N LYS A 789 -116.69 8.38 -74.98
CA LYS A 789 -116.09 9.61 -74.43
C LYS A 789 -115.43 9.42 -73.06
N LYS A 790 -115.82 8.43 -72.24
CA LYS A 790 -115.26 8.23 -70.89
C LYS A 790 -113.85 7.62 -70.90
N ALA A 791 -113.46 6.93 -71.98
CA ALA A 791 -112.13 6.31 -72.12
C ALA A 791 -111.00 7.32 -72.40
N LYS A 792 -111.28 8.43 -73.09
CA LYS A 792 -110.24 9.41 -73.52
C LYS A 792 -109.75 10.36 -72.43
N LEU A 793 -110.31 10.32 -71.21
CA LEU A 793 -109.88 11.22 -70.11
C LEU A 793 -108.78 10.62 -69.22
N LEU A 794 -108.77 9.30 -69.01
CA LEU A 794 -107.77 8.64 -68.14
C LEU A 794 -106.38 8.56 -68.76
N GLN A 795 -106.27 8.54 -70.09
CA GLN A 795 -104.99 8.46 -70.80
C GLN A 795 -104.12 9.71 -70.61
N LYS A 796 -104.73 10.89 -70.42
CA LYS A 796 -104.01 12.16 -70.22
C LYS A 796 -103.41 12.38 -68.82
N VAL A 797 -103.71 11.50 -67.85
CA VAL A 797 -103.20 11.64 -66.47
C VAL A 797 -101.84 10.96 -66.29
N LEU A 798 -101.56 9.89 -67.05
CA LEU A 798 -100.28 9.17 -67.03
C LEU A 798 -99.11 9.97 -67.62
N GLU A 799 -99.37 10.74 -68.68
CA GLU A 799 -98.34 11.57 -69.34
C GLU A 799 -97.84 12.72 -68.45
N ALA A 800 -98.69 13.21 -67.53
CA ALA A 800 -98.37 14.33 -66.64
C ALA A 800 -97.43 13.96 -65.47
N THR A 801 -97.34 12.69 -65.09
CA THR A 801 -96.47 12.24 -63.99
C THR A 801 -95.03 11.97 -64.43
N TYR A 802 -94.83 11.53 -65.67
CA TYR A 802 -93.49 11.16 -66.20
C TYR A 802 -92.55 12.38 -66.30
N ILE A 803 -93.07 13.53 -66.71
CA ILE A 803 -92.30 14.77 -66.94
C ILE A 803 -91.79 15.40 -65.62
N ARG A 804 -92.38 15.05 -64.46
CA ARG A 804 -91.89 15.51 -63.14
C ARG A 804 -90.64 14.77 -62.65
N ALA A 805 -90.41 13.53 -63.08
CA ALA A 805 -89.24 12.75 -62.67
C ALA A 805 -87.95 13.32 -63.30
N ILE A 806 -87.95 13.47 -64.63
CA ILE A 806 -86.78 13.91 -65.43
C ILE A 806 -86.26 15.29 -65.00
N ARG A 807 -87.14 16.19 -64.53
CA ARG A 807 -86.77 17.53 -64.08
C ARG A 807 -85.95 17.55 -62.77
N ASN A 808 -85.97 16.48 -61.98
CA ASN A 808 -85.24 16.40 -60.71
C ASN A 808 -83.82 15.84 -60.86
N GLU A 809 -83.49 15.14 -61.96
CA GLU A 809 -82.14 14.59 -62.17
C GLU A 809 -81.16 15.65 -62.70
N LEU A 810 -81.67 16.60 -63.49
CA LEU A 810 -80.93 17.69 -64.16
C LEU A 810 -80.39 18.80 -63.22
N ARG A 811 -80.39 18.62 -61.90
CA ARG A 811 -79.75 19.52 -60.92
C ARG A 811 -78.55 18.93 -60.18
N ARG A 812 -78.22 17.65 -60.39
CA ARG A 812 -77.12 16.99 -59.68
C ARG A 812 -75.68 17.41 -60.06
N PRO A 813 -75.31 17.89 -61.28
CA PRO A 813 -73.91 18.18 -61.57
C PRO A 813 -73.37 19.42 -60.82
N ASP A 814 -74.13 20.51 -60.77
CA ASP A 814 -73.71 21.81 -60.22
C ASP A 814 -73.42 21.78 -58.70
N GLU A 815 -74.00 20.82 -57.98
CA GLU A 815 -73.76 20.59 -56.55
C GLU A 815 -72.52 19.69 -56.33
N ILE A 816 -72.22 18.79 -57.28
CA ILE A 816 -71.05 17.89 -57.23
C ILE A 816 -69.76 18.68 -57.47
N GLU A 817 -69.72 19.64 -58.41
CA GLU A 817 -68.51 20.45 -58.62
C GLU A 817 -68.15 21.31 -57.41
N LYS A 818 -69.15 21.87 -56.72
CA LYS A 818 -68.93 22.68 -55.49
C LYS A 818 -68.35 21.83 -54.36
N LEU A 819 -68.95 20.66 -54.11
CA LEU A 819 -68.44 19.71 -53.10
C LEU A 819 -67.03 19.20 -53.44
N GLN A 820 -66.68 19.08 -54.74
CA GLN A 820 -65.31 18.74 -55.15
C GLN A 820 -64.30 19.88 -54.96
N ALA A 821 -64.72 21.15 -55.00
CA ALA A 821 -63.86 22.29 -54.69
C ALA A 821 -63.54 22.36 -53.18
N GLU A 822 -64.55 22.20 -52.33
CA GLU A 822 -64.40 22.19 -50.86
C GLU A 822 -63.50 21.03 -50.38
N LEU A 823 -63.64 19.85 -50.99
CA LEU A 823 -62.77 18.69 -50.70
C LEU A 823 -61.28 18.96 -50.99
N ARG A 824 -60.96 19.76 -52.02
CA ARG A 824 -59.57 20.14 -52.34
C ARG A 824 -59.01 21.14 -51.34
N ALA A 825 -59.82 22.10 -50.87
CA ALA A 825 -59.41 23.04 -49.83
C ALA A 825 -59.08 22.31 -48.50
N ILE A 826 -59.93 21.36 -48.09
CA ILE A 826 -59.73 20.57 -46.87
C ILE A 826 -58.46 19.70 -46.97
N GLN A 827 -58.15 19.14 -48.14
CA GLN A 827 -56.91 18.37 -48.36
C GLN A 827 -55.62 19.20 -48.22
N VAL A 828 -55.65 20.49 -48.55
CA VAL A 828 -54.49 21.39 -48.35
C VAL A 828 -54.30 21.70 -46.86
N ILE A 829 -55.38 22.02 -46.15
CA ILE A 829 -55.35 22.29 -44.70
C ILE A 829 -54.86 21.06 -43.92
N ALA A 830 -55.37 19.86 -44.26
CA ALA A 830 -54.94 18.61 -43.63
C ALA A 830 -53.44 18.33 -43.78
N ARG A 831 -52.83 18.70 -44.93
CA ARG A 831 -51.39 18.55 -45.16
C ARG A 831 -50.54 19.55 -44.37
N ALA A 832 -51.02 20.77 -44.15
CA ALA A 832 -50.33 21.73 -43.29
C ALA A 832 -50.27 21.23 -41.83
N THR A 833 -51.39 20.76 -41.28
CA THR A 833 -51.49 20.30 -39.89
C THR A 833 -50.68 19.04 -39.56
N ILE A 834 -50.28 18.25 -40.56
CA ILE A 834 -49.46 17.04 -40.37
C ILE A 834 -48.00 17.36 -39.97
N ASN A 835 -47.49 18.54 -40.33
CA ASN A 835 -46.08 18.89 -40.09
C ASN A 835 -45.80 19.47 -38.69
N GLU A 836 -46.82 19.87 -37.92
CA GLU A 836 -46.63 20.59 -36.64
C GLU A 836 -47.00 19.78 -35.38
N TYR A 837 -47.90 18.78 -35.45
CA TYR A 837 -48.42 18.07 -34.26
C TYR A 837 -48.56 16.55 -34.43
N PRO A 838 -47.51 15.75 -34.14
CA PRO A 838 -47.49 14.30 -34.40
C PRO A 838 -48.31 13.42 -33.43
N GLN A 839 -49.06 13.98 -32.48
CA GLN A 839 -49.84 13.20 -31.50
C GLN A 839 -51.35 13.07 -31.80
N SER A 840 -51.84 13.68 -32.89
CA SER A 840 -53.27 13.70 -33.26
C SER A 840 -53.75 12.53 -34.14
N ASP A 841 -52.86 11.58 -34.46
CA ASP A 841 -53.03 10.51 -35.45
C ASP A 841 -54.25 9.58 -35.21
N LYS A 842 -54.70 9.46 -33.95
CA LYS A 842 -55.90 8.67 -33.57
C LYS A 842 -57.24 9.38 -33.85
N VAL A 843 -57.23 10.64 -34.29
CA VAL A 843 -58.44 11.38 -34.70
C VAL A 843 -58.57 11.43 -36.23
N LEU A 844 -57.46 11.69 -36.95
CA LEU A 844 -57.47 11.81 -38.41
C LEU A 844 -58.00 10.53 -39.11
N ASN A 845 -57.55 9.36 -38.65
CA ASN A 845 -57.97 8.06 -39.19
C ASN A 845 -59.49 7.82 -39.09
N LYS A 846 -60.17 8.36 -38.07
CA LYS A 846 -61.64 8.25 -37.94
C LYS A 846 -62.42 9.13 -38.92
N ILE A 847 -61.80 10.21 -39.41
CA ILE A 847 -62.40 11.10 -40.42
C ILE A 847 -62.20 10.51 -41.82
N LEU A 848 -61.04 9.91 -42.07
CA LEU A 848 -60.78 9.14 -43.30
C LEU A 848 -61.74 7.96 -43.47
N ASP A 849 -61.97 7.17 -42.42
CA ASP A 849 -62.95 6.08 -42.42
C ASP A 849 -64.37 6.57 -42.81
N TYR A 850 -64.78 7.76 -42.37
CA TYR A 850 -66.10 8.32 -42.66
C TYR A 850 -66.24 8.73 -44.15
N ILE A 851 -65.15 9.23 -44.76
CA ILE A 851 -65.10 9.61 -46.18
C ILE A 851 -65.06 8.37 -47.11
N VAL A 852 -64.52 7.25 -46.65
CA VAL A 852 -64.58 5.97 -47.38
C VAL A 852 -66.02 5.42 -47.42
N VAL A 853 -66.79 5.58 -46.34
CA VAL A 853 -68.19 5.11 -46.25
C VAL A 853 -69.13 5.91 -47.15
N SER A 854 -68.90 7.21 -47.36
CA SER A 854 -69.72 8.05 -48.25
C SER A 854 -69.42 7.87 -49.75
N LYS A 855 -68.81 6.75 -50.16
CA LYS A 855 -68.39 6.47 -51.55
C LYS A 855 -69.03 5.20 -52.15
N GLN A 856 -70.01 4.61 -51.46
CA GLN A 856 -70.74 3.40 -51.88
C GLN A 856 -72.28 3.53 -51.69
N ILE A 857 -72.79 4.76 -51.76
CA ILE A 857 -74.22 5.10 -51.95
C ILE A 857 -74.27 6.21 -53.02
#